data_AF-A0A0P7Y261-F1
#
_entry.id   AF-A0A0P7Y261-F1
#
_cell.length_a   1.000
_cell.length_b   1.000
_cell.length_c   1.000
_cell.angle_alpha   90.00
_cell.angle_beta   90.00
_cell.angle_gamma   90.00
#
_symmetry.space_group_name_H-M   'P 1'
#
loop_
_entity.id
_entity.type
_entity.pdbx_description
1 polymer ?
#
loop_
_entity_poly.entity_id
_entity_poly.type
_entity_poly.pdbx_seq_one_letter_code
_entity_poly.pdbx_strand_id
1 'polypeptide(L)'
;MQVIKCRAAVAWDHNQPLVIEEIEVFPPLDHEVRIKIIATSICHSDLYFFREQSVYLGFPAVLGHEAAGIVESTGPGVTKFKPGDKVIPIFISQCGECRFCLHPESNHCVKNWSSQRPGKRYEVASDTTSRMKCKGQTLLQFLGTSTFSEYTVVSEVALAKIDDSAPLNKVCLLGCCIPTGYGAAVNTAKVKPGSTCAVFGLGAVGLAAVMGCKAAGATRIIVIDTNKDKFEKAKVFGATDFVNPKDHARPIQEVLVIKCKAAVAWEAGKPLSIEEVEVAPPKAHEVRIKLFATGVCHTDAYTLSGADPEGLFPVILGHEGAGTVESVGEGVTKFKPGDTVIPLYVPQCGECKFCKNPKTNLCQKIRVTQGQGLMPDKTSRFTCKGKQIFHFMGTSTFSEYTVVADISLAKVNEKAPLDKVCLLGCGVSTGYGAALNTAKVEPGSTCAVFGLGAVGLAVIMGCKAAGAARIIGIDINKDKFEIAKEFGATDFVNPKDHSKPIQEVLVEMTDGGVDYSFECIGNVQIMRAALEACHKGWGTSVIIGVAGAGQEISTRPFQLVTGRTWKGTAFGGWKSVDSVPKLVEDYMAKKMKVDEFVTHTLAFDQINESFDLMHAGERRVCSNWADRLPSRVTAVQLSGHVSSCQPPGRSYYRFEKIHKL
;
A
#
# COMPACT_ATOMS: atom_id res chain seq x y z
N MET A 1 58.93 -11.99 15.62
CA MET A 1 58.31 -10.96 14.77
C MET A 1 58.98 -9.62 15.04
N GLN A 2 59.28 -8.83 14.01
CA GLN A 2 59.99 -7.53 14.14
C GLN A 2 59.02 -6.35 14.22
N VAL A 3 59.47 -5.25 14.85
CA VAL A 3 58.81 -3.94 14.78
C VAL A 3 58.87 -3.45 13.33
N ILE A 4 57.74 -2.97 12.80
CA ILE A 4 57.66 -2.37 11.46
C ILE A 4 57.70 -0.85 11.61
N LYS A 5 58.52 -0.18 10.80
CA LYS A 5 58.42 1.27 10.61
C LYS A 5 57.58 1.55 9.38
N CYS A 6 56.55 2.37 9.53
CA CYS A 6 55.65 2.70 8.43
C CYS A 6 55.03 4.08 8.60
N ARG A 7 54.33 4.56 7.57
CA ARG A 7 53.66 5.86 7.60
C ARG A 7 52.27 5.74 8.23
N ALA A 8 51.88 6.74 9.00
CA ALA A 8 50.52 6.92 9.50
C ALA A 8 50.13 8.40 9.52
N ALA A 9 48.83 8.67 9.38
CA ALA A 9 48.28 10.00 9.63
C ALA A 9 47.97 10.11 11.13
N VAL A 10 48.82 10.85 11.84
CA VAL A 10 48.74 11.03 13.30
C VAL A 10 47.97 12.31 13.60
N ALA A 11 46.95 12.19 14.45
CA ALA A 11 46.32 13.31 15.11
C ALA A 11 47.09 13.61 16.39
N TRP A 12 47.81 14.73 16.43
CA TRP A 12 48.59 15.13 17.60
C TRP A 12 47.76 15.83 18.67
N ASP A 13 46.69 16.51 18.25
CA ASP A 13 45.76 17.22 19.12
C ASP A 13 44.41 17.35 18.42
N HIS A 14 43.40 17.75 19.18
CA HIS A 14 42.05 18.00 18.72
C HIS A 14 42.02 19.13 17.67
N ASN A 15 41.28 18.91 16.59
CA ASN A 15 41.05 19.87 15.51
C ASN A 15 42.34 20.43 14.86
N GLN A 16 43.49 19.77 15.04
CA GLN A 16 44.76 20.11 14.39
C GLN A 16 45.01 19.19 13.20
N PRO A 17 45.49 19.69 12.04
CA PRO A 17 45.70 18.88 10.84
C PRO A 17 46.42 17.55 11.13
N LEU A 18 45.94 16.46 10.51
CA LEU A 18 46.63 15.18 10.58
C LEU A 18 48.03 15.31 9.97
N VAL A 19 49.05 14.84 10.69
CA VAL A 19 50.44 14.89 10.25
C VAL A 19 50.87 13.50 9.82
N ILE A 20 51.48 13.39 8.65
CA ILE A 20 52.06 12.13 8.19
C ILE A 20 53.38 11.92 8.89
N GLU A 21 53.45 10.91 9.74
CA GLU A 21 54.61 10.58 10.56
C GLU A 21 55.10 9.17 10.21
N GLU A 22 56.40 8.94 10.41
CA GLU A 22 56.93 7.58 10.52
C GLU A 22 56.66 7.07 11.93
N ILE A 23 55.98 5.94 12.02
CA ILE A 23 55.58 5.32 13.29
C ILE A 23 56.17 3.90 13.39
N GLU A 24 56.27 3.41 14.62
CA GLU A 24 56.67 2.04 14.94
C GLU A 24 55.43 1.21 15.29
N VAL A 25 55.18 0.17 14.50
CA VAL A 25 54.11 -0.82 14.71
C VAL A 25 54.71 -2.11 15.25
N PHE A 26 54.48 -2.37 16.52
CA PHE A 26 55.01 -3.52 17.24
C PHE A 26 54.34 -4.83 16.79
N PRO A 27 55.00 -5.98 16.98
CA PRO A 27 54.40 -7.29 16.71
C PRO A 27 53.07 -7.53 17.43
N PRO A 28 52.16 -8.33 16.85
CA PRO A 28 50.94 -8.75 17.54
C PRO A 28 51.27 -9.62 18.75
N LEU A 29 50.57 -9.39 19.86
CA LEU A 29 50.55 -10.28 21.02
C LEU A 29 49.54 -11.41 20.83
N ASP A 30 49.37 -12.21 21.88
CA ASP A 30 48.40 -13.29 21.93
C ASP A 30 46.99 -12.83 21.51
N HIS A 31 46.33 -13.59 20.63
CA HIS A 31 45.03 -13.26 20.03
C HIS A 31 44.96 -11.92 19.24
N GLU A 32 46.10 -11.32 18.87
CA GLU A 32 46.18 -10.15 17.99
C GLU A 32 46.68 -10.53 16.59
N VAL A 33 46.29 -9.73 15.60
CA VAL A 33 46.65 -9.87 14.19
C VAL A 33 47.19 -8.54 13.68
N ARG A 34 48.36 -8.56 13.04
CA ARG A 34 48.90 -7.39 12.34
C ARG A 34 48.52 -7.44 10.87
N ILE A 35 47.94 -6.34 10.39
CA ILE A 35 47.37 -6.22 9.06
C ILE A 35 48.13 -5.15 8.29
N LYS A 36 48.51 -5.47 7.05
CA LYS A 36 48.91 -4.49 6.04
C LYS A 36 47.67 -3.88 5.42
N ILE A 37 47.44 -2.60 5.64
CA ILE A 37 46.29 -1.88 5.09
C ILE A 37 46.54 -1.61 3.60
N ILE A 38 45.58 -1.99 2.76
CA ILE A 38 45.63 -1.77 1.30
C ILE A 38 44.74 -0.61 0.91
N ALA A 39 43.61 -0.45 1.57
CA ALA A 39 42.71 0.68 1.38
C ALA A 39 41.99 1.02 2.68
N THR A 40 41.77 2.31 2.90
CA THR A 40 40.95 2.84 3.98
C THR A 40 40.04 3.94 3.44
N SER A 41 38.83 4.07 3.99
CA SER A 41 37.91 5.17 3.73
C SER A 41 37.77 6.07 4.95
N ILE A 42 37.17 7.25 4.75
CA ILE A 42 36.92 8.24 5.79
C ILE A 42 35.43 8.21 6.11
N CYS A 43 35.10 7.91 7.36
CA CYS A 43 33.75 7.96 7.87
C CYS A 43 33.45 9.30 8.56
N HIS A 44 32.17 9.61 8.73
CA HIS A 44 31.77 10.80 9.49
C HIS A 44 32.21 10.72 10.96
N SER A 45 32.25 9.53 11.55
CA SER A 45 32.75 9.33 12.93
C SER A 45 34.22 9.73 13.06
N ASP A 46 35.08 9.43 12.08
CA ASP A 46 36.49 9.86 12.12
C ASP A 46 36.59 11.40 12.21
N LEU A 47 35.74 12.12 11.45
CA LEU A 47 35.68 13.58 11.48
C LEU A 47 35.06 14.12 12.76
N TYR A 48 33.99 13.48 13.25
CA TYR A 48 33.29 13.85 14.47
C TYR A 48 34.23 13.82 15.67
N PHE A 49 34.93 12.70 15.87
CA PHE A 49 35.87 12.52 16.98
C PHE A 49 37.11 13.41 16.87
N PHE A 50 37.51 13.77 15.66
CA PHE A 50 38.62 14.68 15.41
C PHE A 50 38.27 16.16 15.63
N ARG A 51 37.04 16.59 15.32
CA ARG A 51 36.62 18.00 15.30
C ARG A 51 35.75 18.43 16.46
N GLU A 52 34.89 17.56 16.96
CA GLU A 52 34.06 17.85 18.12
C GLU A 52 34.79 17.36 19.36
N GLN A 53 34.82 18.16 20.41
CA GLN A 53 35.62 17.92 21.62
C GLN A 53 35.00 16.77 22.42
N SER A 54 35.07 15.56 21.87
CA SER A 54 34.61 14.34 22.50
C SER A 54 35.52 14.09 23.70
N VAL A 55 34.94 14.20 24.90
CA VAL A 55 35.56 13.88 26.21
C VAL A 55 36.14 12.46 26.32
N TYR A 56 36.01 11.63 25.28
CA TYR A 56 36.39 10.22 25.27
C TYR A 56 37.59 9.88 24.38
N LEU A 57 38.15 10.82 23.61
CA LEU A 57 39.34 10.55 22.79
C LEU A 57 40.55 11.28 23.35
N GLY A 58 41.60 10.53 23.69
CA GLY A 58 42.91 11.09 23.99
C GLY A 58 43.73 11.32 22.71
N PHE A 59 44.77 12.14 22.82
CA PHE A 59 45.78 12.36 21.79
C PHE A 59 47.18 12.16 22.39
N PRO A 60 48.19 11.77 21.60
CA PRO A 60 48.17 11.56 20.16
C PRO A 60 47.52 10.24 19.73
N ALA A 61 46.89 10.20 18.56
CA ALA A 61 46.13 9.03 18.07
C ALA A 61 46.27 8.82 16.56
N VAL A 62 46.05 7.58 16.11
CA VAL A 62 45.81 7.25 14.70
C VAL A 62 44.33 6.94 14.52
N LEU A 63 43.63 7.67 13.66
CA LEU A 63 42.20 7.49 13.38
C LEU A 63 41.95 6.40 12.31
N GLY A 64 40.68 6.21 11.93
CA GLY A 64 40.27 5.29 10.87
C GLY A 64 39.79 3.93 11.37
N HIS A 65 38.67 3.48 10.83
CA HIS A 65 38.05 2.19 11.14
C HIS A 65 37.34 1.53 9.95
N GLU A 66 37.50 2.08 8.75
CA GLU A 66 36.95 1.53 7.52
C GLU A 66 38.08 1.13 6.60
N ALA A 67 38.50 -0.13 6.61
CA ALA A 67 39.61 -0.58 5.78
C ALA A 67 39.47 -2.00 5.26
N ALA A 68 40.33 -2.34 4.32
CA ALA A 68 40.57 -3.71 3.91
C ALA A 68 42.08 -3.91 3.72
N GLY A 69 42.56 -5.08 4.12
CA GLY A 69 43.99 -5.36 4.18
C GLY A 69 44.31 -6.83 4.03
N ILE A 70 45.58 -7.12 4.24
CA ILE A 70 46.14 -8.47 4.18
C ILE A 70 46.80 -8.75 5.52
N VAL A 71 46.53 -9.92 6.09
CA VAL A 71 47.23 -10.37 7.30
C VAL A 71 48.72 -10.46 7.02
N GLU A 72 49.52 -9.72 7.77
CA GLU A 72 50.97 -9.77 7.67
C GLU A 72 51.56 -10.76 8.69
N SER A 73 51.09 -10.73 9.93
CA SER A 73 51.51 -11.67 10.98
C SER A 73 50.43 -11.86 12.04
N THR A 74 50.55 -12.96 12.79
CA THR A 74 49.59 -13.40 13.80
C THR A 74 50.28 -13.69 15.13
N GLY A 75 49.62 -13.37 16.23
CA GLY A 75 50.05 -13.78 17.57
C GLY A 75 49.84 -15.28 17.85
N PRO A 76 50.43 -15.81 18.93
CA PRO A 76 50.40 -17.24 19.25
C PRO A 76 49.02 -17.91 19.32
N GLY A 77 48.02 -17.26 19.93
CA GLY A 77 46.66 -17.80 20.11
C GLY A 77 45.72 -17.64 18.92
N VAL A 78 46.17 -17.03 17.83
CA VAL A 78 45.33 -16.84 16.64
C VAL A 78 45.28 -18.12 15.82
N THR A 79 44.07 -18.64 15.64
CA THR A 79 43.85 -19.91 14.89
C THR A 79 43.05 -19.72 13.61
N LYS A 80 42.27 -18.63 13.51
CA LYS A 80 41.34 -18.38 12.39
C LYS A 80 41.97 -17.69 11.19
N PHE A 81 43.13 -17.07 11.38
CA PHE A 81 43.79 -16.23 10.38
C PHE A 81 45.24 -16.69 10.19
N LYS A 82 45.75 -16.51 8.97
CA LYS A 82 47.17 -16.73 8.65
C LYS A 82 47.71 -15.61 7.76
N PRO A 83 49.03 -15.37 7.74
CA PRO A 83 49.65 -14.45 6.78
C PRO A 83 49.17 -14.69 5.34
N GLY A 84 48.87 -13.60 4.64
CA GLY A 84 48.33 -13.62 3.28
C GLY A 84 46.80 -13.63 3.18
N ASP A 85 46.08 -13.96 4.25
CA ASP A 85 44.61 -13.88 4.24
C ASP A 85 44.14 -12.44 4.01
N LYS A 86 43.15 -12.25 3.12
CA LYS A 86 42.48 -10.96 2.95
C LYS A 86 41.43 -10.74 4.05
N VAL A 87 41.44 -9.54 4.63
CA VAL A 87 40.63 -9.25 5.82
C VAL A 87 40.09 -7.82 5.84
N ILE A 88 39.00 -7.65 6.60
CA ILE A 88 38.39 -6.35 6.93
C ILE A 88 38.39 -6.21 8.46
N PRO A 89 39.12 -5.23 9.03
CA PRO A 89 38.96 -4.91 10.45
C PRO A 89 37.57 -4.34 10.70
N ILE A 90 36.91 -4.82 11.75
CA ILE A 90 35.57 -4.38 12.16
C ILE A 90 35.67 -3.89 13.59
N PHE A 91 35.30 -2.64 13.83
CA PHE A 91 35.33 -2.04 15.17
C PHE A 91 34.35 -2.68 16.18
N ILE A 92 33.55 -3.64 15.72
CA ILE A 92 32.67 -4.46 16.54
C ILE A 92 33.26 -5.86 16.66
N SER A 93 33.63 -6.25 17.88
CA SER A 93 34.16 -7.57 18.16
C SER A 93 33.08 -8.65 18.20
N GLN A 94 33.42 -9.88 17.79
CA GLN A 94 32.57 -11.06 17.85
C GLN A 94 33.37 -12.27 18.37
N CYS A 95 33.18 -12.59 19.65
CA CYS A 95 33.87 -13.74 20.24
C CYS A 95 33.22 -15.10 19.93
N GLY A 96 31.95 -15.10 19.51
CA GLY A 96 31.18 -16.32 19.19
C GLY A 96 30.66 -17.10 20.41
N GLU A 97 31.08 -16.75 21.63
CA GLU A 97 30.80 -17.56 22.83
C GLU A 97 30.01 -16.81 23.92
N CYS A 98 30.05 -15.47 23.93
CA CYS A 98 29.36 -14.71 24.97
C CYS A 98 27.85 -14.62 24.71
N ARG A 99 27.08 -14.35 25.77
CA ARG A 99 25.61 -14.25 25.70
C ARG A 99 25.08 -13.33 24.60
N PHE A 100 25.80 -12.26 24.26
CA PHE A 100 25.40 -11.34 23.19
C PHE A 100 25.69 -11.95 21.81
N CYS A 101 26.87 -12.54 21.61
CA CYS A 101 27.18 -13.24 20.36
C CYS A 101 26.25 -14.44 20.09
N LEU A 102 25.74 -15.09 21.15
CA LEU A 102 24.81 -16.20 21.04
C LEU A 102 23.34 -15.76 20.89
N HIS A 103 23.03 -14.47 21.04
CA HIS A 103 21.66 -13.96 20.95
C HIS A 103 21.32 -13.58 19.51
N PRO A 104 20.24 -14.12 18.91
CA PRO A 104 19.93 -13.94 17.49
C PRO A 104 19.62 -12.50 17.08
N GLU A 105 19.27 -11.64 18.06
CA GLU A 105 18.96 -10.22 17.82
C GLU A 105 20.06 -9.26 18.30
N SER A 106 21.24 -9.75 18.67
CA SER A 106 22.33 -8.87 19.14
C SER A 106 23.51 -8.87 18.18
N ASN A 107 24.07 -7.69 17.94
CA ASN A 107 25.37 -7.49 17.30
C ASN A 107 26.45 -7.04 18.31
N HIS A 108 26.19 -7.17 19.61
CA HIS A 108 27.13 -6.81 20.65
C HIS A 108 27.96 -8.01 21.10
N CYS A 109 29.05 -7.73 21.82
CA CYS A 109 29.91 -8.75 22.40
C CYS A 109 30.46 -8.25 23.73
N VAL A 110 30.52 -9.14 24.74
CA VAL A 110 31.12 -8.81 26.04
C VAL A 110 32.60 -8.45 25.85
N LYS A 111 33.32 -9.14 24.95
CA LYS A 111 34.72 -8.81 24.62
C LYS A 111 34.86 -7.51 23.83
N ASN A 112 33.77 -6.95 23.28
CA ASN A 112 33.74 -5.61 22.67
C ASN A 112 33.43 -4.51 23.68
N TRP A 113 32.79 -4.86 24.80
CA TRP A 113 32.18 -3.91 25.74
C TRP A 113 33.07 -3.73 26.98
N SER A 114 34.23 -3.11 26.79
CA SER A 114 34.94 -2.50 27.92
C SER A 114 34.31 -1.15 28.20
N SER A 115 33.39 -1.12 29.17
CA SER A 115 32.87 0.12 29.73
C SER A 115 34.03 1.06 30.06
N GLN A 116 33.97 2.29 29.55
CA GLN A 116 34.79 3.44 29.93
C GLN A 116 34.54 3.85 31.40
N ARG A 117 34.64 2.90 32.34
CA ARG A 117 34.61 3.15 33.78
C ARG A 117 36.02 3.01 34.32
N PRO A 118 36.51 3.97 35.13
CA PRO A 118 37.82 3.85 35.76
C PRO A 118 37.90 2.55 36.58
N GLY A 119 38.95 1.74 36.36
CA GLY A 119 39.35 0.69 37.30
C GLY A 119 38.98 -0.77 36.97
N LYS A 120 38.49 -1.13 35.77
CA LYS A 120 38.39 -2.55 35.36
C LYS A 120 38.95 -2.81 33.96
N ARG A 121 40.15 -3.41 33.92
CA ARG A 121 40.91 -3.80 32.72
C ARG A 121 40.30 -5.02 32.03
N TYR A 122 39.68 -4.79 30.88
CA TYR A 122 39.78 -5.69 29.72
C TYR A 122 39.91 -4.75 28.52
N GLU A 123 41.15 -4.55 28.10
CA GLU A 123 41.58 -3.39 27.30
C GLU A 123 41.25 -3.57 25.82
N VAL A 124 40.23 -2.87 25.33
CA VAL A 124 40.19 -2.46 23.92
C VAL A 124 40.81 -1.06 23.86
N ALA A 125 42.14 -1.07 23.71
CA ALA A 125 42.99 0.05 23.28
C ALA A 125 42.63 1.46 23.82
N SER A 126 42.81 1.67 25.12
CA SER A 126 43.13 3.01 25.62
C SER A 126 44.25 2.93 26.65
N ASP A 127 45.42 3.42 26.22
CA ASP A 127 46.53 4.00 26.99
C ASP A 127 47.73 3.14 27.44
N THR A 128 47.67 1.79 27.54
CA THR A 128 48.89 1.01 27.91
C THR A 128 49.27 -0.17 27.01
N THR A 129 48.43 -0.52 26.03
CA THR A 129 48.62 -1.71 25.16
C THR A 129 48.63 -1.43 23.66
N SER A 130 48.53 -0.17 23.24
CA SER A 130 48.67 0.18 21.81
C SER A 130 49.99 -0.35 21.24
N ARG A 131 49.92 -0.88 20.02
CA ARG A 131 51.10 -1.36 19.27
C ARG A 131 51.73 -0.28 18.42
N MET A 132 51.34 0.99 18.59
CA MET A 132 51.81 2.08 17.75
C MET A 132 52.56 3.11 18.59
N LYS A 133 53.79 3.44 18.19
CA LYS A 133 54.57 4.54 18.79
C LYS A 133 55.05 5.52 17.73
N CYS A 134 55.18 6.78 18.11
CA CYS A 134 55.80 7.81 17.30
C CYS A 134 56.62 8.74 18.20
N LYS A 135 57.89 9.00 17.84
CA LYS A 135 58.78 9.89 18.62
C LYS A 135 58.84 9.49 20.12
N GLY A 136 58.83 8.19 20.39
CA GLY A 136 58.84 7.64 21.76
C GLY A 136 57.52 7.70 22.52
N GLN A 137 56.48 8.36 21.98
CA GLN A 137 55.15 8.44 22.57
C GLN A 137 54.25 7.31 22.04
N THR A 138 53.41 6.75 22.92
CA THR A 138 52.37 5.79 22.53
C THR A 138 51.25 6.52 21.79
N LEU A 139 50.89 6.03 20.61
CA LEU A 139 49.75 6.53 19.84
C LEU A 139 48.50 5.75 20.23
N LEU A 140 47.40 6.41 20.55
CA LEU A 140 46.13 5.75 20.84
C LEU A 140 45.51 5.17 19.57
N GLN A 141 44.93 3.97 19.70
CA GLN A 141 44.27 3.31 18.58
C GLN A 141 42.77 3.60 18.55
N PHE A 142 42.31 4.40 17.58
CA PHE A 142 40.90 4.73 17.39
C PHE A 142 40.07 3.47 17.09
N LEU A 143 39.04 3.25 17.90
CA LEU A 143 38.12 2.11 17.82
C LEU A 143 38.82 0.74 17.75
N GLY A 144 40.05 0.65 18.26
CA GLY A 144 40.86 -0.58 18.21
C GLY A 144 41.33 -0.97 16.80
N THR A 145 41.21 -0.08 15.80
CA THR A 145 41.54 -0.40 14.40
C THR A 145 42.59 0.53 13.80
N SER A 146 42.50 1.85 14.00
CA SER A 146 43.49 2.83 13.51
C SER A 146 43.98 2.66 12.08
N THR A 147 43.05 2.64 11.15
CA THR A 147 43.32 2.26 9.76
C THR A 147 43.93 3.38 8.91
N PHE A 148 44.12 4.58 9.45
CA PHE A 148 44.92 5.63 8.81
C PHE A 148 46.43 5.40 9.01
N SER A 149 46.85 4.14 8.87
CA SER A 149 48.24 3.69 8.91
C SER A 149 48.44 2.57 7.89
N GLU A 150 49.65 2.45 7.35
CA GLU A 150 50.01 1.34 6.45
C GLU A 150 49.96 -0.03 7.14
N TYR A 151 50.18 -0.07 8.46
CA TYR A 151 50.05 -1.28 9.27
C TYR A 151 49.31 -0.97 10.57
N THR A 152 48.47 -1.90 11.00
CA THR A 152 47.80 -1.81 12.29
C THR A 152 47.74 -3.19 12.94
N VAL A 153 47.53 -3.22 14.25
CA VAL A 153 47.29 -4.44 15.01
C VAL A 153 45.88 -4.38 15.57
N VAL A 154 45.11 -5.44 15.32
CA VAL A 154 43.74 -5.58 15.81
C VAL A 154 43.57 -6.90 16.53
N SER A 155 42.53 -7.01 17.36
CA SER A 155 42.16 -8.29 17.95
C SER A 155 41.58 -9.23 16.88
N GLU A 156 41.86 -10.53 16.96
CA GLU A 156 41.30 -11.51 16.01
C GLU A 156 39.76 -11.58 16.05
N VAL A 157 39.14 -11.18 17.16
CA VAL A 157 37.67 -11.12 17.28
C VAL A 157 37.06 -9.89 16.61
N ALA A 158 37.89 -8.92 16.20
CA ALA A 158 37.51 -7.68 15.51
C ALA A 158 37.92 -7.71 14.03
N LEU A 159 37.96 -8.92 13.44
CA LEU A 159 38.47 -9.14 12.10
C LEU A 159 37.56 -10.09 11.32
N ALA A 160 37.23 -9.73 10.08
CA ALA A 160 36.49 -10.59 9.16
C ALA A 160 37.37 -11.03 8.01
N LYS A 161 37.41 -12.35 7.76
CA LYS A 161 38.04 -12.91 6.57
C LYS A 161 37.13 -12.71 5.36
N ILE A 162 37.73 -12.33 4.24
CA ILE A 162 37.02 -12.13 2.96
C ILE A 162 37.64 -12.98 1.86
N ASP A 163 36.89 -13.15 0.78
CA ASP A 163 37.31 -13.95 -0.37
C ASP A 163 38.57 -13.39 -1.05
N ASP A 164 39.43 -14.28 -1.53
CA ASP A 164 40.69 -13.92 -2.18
C ASP A 164 40.49 -13.15 -3.50
N SER A 165 39.33 -13.26 -4.15
CA SER A 165 38.99 -12.47 -5.35
C SER A 165 38.55 -11.04 -5.03
N ALA A 166 38.29 -10.71 -3.76
CA ALA A 166 37.73 -9.42 -3.38
C ALA A 166 38.71 -8.26 -3.69
N PRO A 167 38.23 -7.19 -4.38
CA PRO A 167 39.02 -5.99 -4.61
C PRO A 167 39.05 -5.13 -3.34
N LEU A 168 40.18 -5.16 -2.63
CA LEU A 168 40.38 -4.51 -1.32
C LEU A 168 40.01 -3.02 -1.31
N ASN A 169 40.27 -2.31 -2.42
CA ASN A 169 39.91 -0.90 -2.57
C ASN A 169 38.41 -0.61 -2.68
N LYS A 170 37.57 -1.62 -2.93
CA LYS A 170 36.11 -1.47 -3.01
C LYS A 170 35.41 -2.00 -1.77
N VAL A 171 35.99 -3.01 -1.10
CA VAL A 171 35.35 -3.69 0.04
C VAL A 171 35.67 -3.05 1.38
N CYS A 172 36.57 -2.07 1.46
CA CYS A 172 36.86 -1.34 2.72
C CYS A 172 35.60 -0.70 3.35
N LEU A 173 34.62 -0.30 2.53
CA LEU A 173 33.33 0.25 2.97
C LEU A 173 32.44 -0.78 3.71
N LEU A 174 32.75 -2.09 3.59
CA LEU A 174 32.07 -3.15 4.35
C LEU A 174 32.50 -3.20 5.81
N GLY A 175 33.50 -2.41 6.24
CA GLY A 175 33.87 -2.30 7.65
C GLY A 175 32.88 -1.47 8.49
N CYS A 176 32.06 -0.62 7.86
CA CYS A 176 31.14 0.27 8.58
C CYS A 176 29.93 0.70 7.74
N CYS A 177 30.09 1.65 6.81
CA CYS A 177 28.96 2.37 6.24
C CYS A 177 27.94 1.49 5.50
N ILE A 178 28.39 0.48 4.74
CA ILE A 178 27.49 -0.41 3.99
C ILE A 178 26.69 -1.32 4.95
N PRO A 179 27.31 -2.11 5.84
CA PRO A 179 26.57 -2.90 6.82
C PRO A 179 25.65 -2.07 7.72
N THR A 180 26.07 -0.85 8.08
CA THR A 180 25.26 0.05 8.91
C THR A 180 23.96 0.41 8.21
N GLY A 181 24.02 0.91 6.97
CA GLY A 181 22.81 1.30 6.24
C GLY A 181 21.98 0.10 5.78
N TYR A 182 22.62 -0.88 5.15
CA TYR A 182 21.94 -2.08 4.62
C TYR A 182 21.35 -2.92 5.74
N GLY A 183 22.12 -3.15 6.81
CA GLY A 183 21.69 -3.90 7.99
C GLY A 183 20.58 -3.18 8.76
N ALA A 184 20.58 -1.84 8.79
CA ALA A 184 19.46 -1.09 9.37
C ALA A 184 18.14 -1.39 8.66
N ALA A 185 18.13 -1.51 7.33
CA ALA A 185 16.93 -1.86 6.57
C ALA A 185 16.52 -3.34 6.76
N VAL A 186 17.48 -4.26 6.61
CA VAL A 186 17.19 -5.70 6.55
C VAL A 186 17.06 -6.32 7.95
N ASN A 187 17.99 -6.03 8.86
CA ASN A 187 18.07 -6.70 10.16
C ASN A 187 17.30 -5.96 11.25
N THR A 188 17.41 -4.63 11.28
CA THR A 188 16.80 -3.81 12.33
C THR A 188 15.36 -3.44 12.03
N ALA A 189 15.11 -2.79 10.88
CA ALA A 189 13.77 -2.40 10.45
C ALA A 189 12.95 -3.56 9.91
N LYS A 190 13.60 -4.67 9.53
CA LYS A 190 12.97 -5.89 8.99
C LYS A 190 11.99 -5.54 7.86
N VAL A 191 12.43 -4.71 6.91
CA VAL A 191 11.63 -4.27 5.75
C VAL A 191 11.04 -5.48 5.03
N LYS A 192 9.77 -5.39 4.65
CA LYS A 192 9.04 -6.48 3.98
C LYS A 192 8.77 -6.15 2.50
N PRO A 193 8.57 -7.16 1.65
CA PRO A 193 8.09 -6.95 0.29
C PRO A 193 6.81 -6.09 0.27
N GLY A 194 6.74 -5.11 -0.63
CA GLY A 194 5.61 -4.18 -0.73
C GLY A 194 5.67 -2.96 0.19
N SER A 195 6.70 -2.85 1.05
CA SER A 195 6.83 -1.68 1.94
C SER A 195 7.11 -0.38 1.19
N THR A 196 6.65 0.73 1.77
CA THR A 196 7.12 2.08 1.46
C THR A 196 8.14 2.50 2.51
N CYS A 197 9.34 2.87 2.10
CA CYS A 197 10.43 3.28 3.00
C CYS A 197 10.83 4.74 2.76
N ALA A 198 11.15 5.46 3.83
CA ALA A 198 11.71 6.81 3.75
C ALA A 198 13.15 6.82 4.30
N VAL A 199 14.10 7.31 3.52
CA VAL A 199 15.53 7.42 3.89
C VAL A 199 15.94 8.88 3.97
N PHE A 200 16.34 9.32 5.17
CA PHE A 200 16.76 10.69 5.43
C PHE A 200 18.29 10.82 5.36
N GLY A 201 18.75 11.67 4.44
CA GLY A 201 20.17 11.90 4.17
C GLY A 201 20.76 10.87 3.20
N LEU A 202 21.34 11.35 2.10
CA LEU A 202 21.92 10.53 1.02
C LEU A 202 23.45 10.48 1.09
N GLY A 203 24.00 10.35 2.31
CA GLY A 203 25.41 9.96 2.50
C GLY A 203 25.63 8.47 2.19
N ALA A 204 26.86 7.97 2.40
CA ALA A 204 27.20 6.56 2.15
C ALA A 204 26.26 5.58 2.89
N VAL A 205 25.98 5.86 4.17
CA VAL A 205 25.05 5.06 4.99
C VAL A 205 23.63 5.11 4.44
N GLY A 206 23.14 6.29 4.04
CA GLY A 206 21.81 6.46 3.47
C GLY A 206 21.63 5.71 2.14
N LEU A 207 22.62 5.78 1.24
CA LEU A 207 22.60 5.02 -0.01
C LEU A 207 22.64 3.50 0.24
N ALA A 208 23.39 3.04 1.25
CA ALA A 208 23.37 1.65 1.67
C ALA A 208 22.01 1.23 2.26
N ALA A 209 21.30 2.13 2.96
CA ALA A 209 19.93 1.88 3.43
C ALA A 209 18.93 1.80 2.26
N VAL A 210 19.04 2.65 1.25
CA VAL A 210 18.24 2.54 0.00
C VAL A 210 18.44 1.17 -0.64
N MET A 211 19.70 0.73 -0.76
CA MET A 211 20.04 -0.59 -1.27
C MET A 211 19.43 -1.73 -0.44
N GLY A 212 19.46 -1.62 0.89
CA GLY A 212 18.86 -2.58 1.80
C GLY A 212 17.33 -2.65 1.67
N CYS A 213 16.66 -1.50 1.63
CA CYS A 213 15.22 -1.41 1.39
C CYS A 213 14.84 -2.06 0.05
N LYS A 214 15.62 -1.79 -1.01
CA LYS A 214 15.37 -2.37 -2.33
C LYS A 214 15.54 -3.89 -2.33
N ALA A 215 16.61 -4.39 -1.70
CA ALA A 215 16.87 -5.82 -1.59
C ALA A 215 15.79 -6.55 -0.78
N ALA A 216 15.22 -5.89 0.24
CA ALA A 216 14.13 -6.41 1.05
C ALA A 216 12.75 -6.39 0.34
N GLY A 217 12.66 -5.85 -0.88
CA GLY A 217 11.45 -5.84 -1.69
C GLY A 217 10.54 -4.64 -1.47
N ALA A 218 11.03 -3.53 -0.92
CA ALA A 218 10.28 -2.28 -0.89
C ALA A 218 9.88 -1.85 -2.31
N THR A 219 8.61 -1.53 -2.51
CA THR A 219 8.05 -1.10 -3.81
C THR A 219 8.21 0.39 -4.02
N ARG A 220 8.30 1.16 -2.94
CA ARG A 220 8.51 2.60 -2.96
C ARG A 220 9.59 3.01 -1.95
N ILE A 221 10.62 3.69 -2.41
CA ILE A 221 11.74 4.15 -1.58
C ILE A 221 11.91 5.65 -1.80
N ILE A 222 11.45 6.42 -0.82
CA ILE A 222 11.47 7.86 -0.79
C ILE A 222 12.80 8.30 -0.18
N VAL A 223 13.56 9.12 -0.90
CA VAL A 223 14.82 9.68 -0.40
C VAL A 223 14.70 11.17 -0.15
N ILE A 224 15.21 11.60 1.00
CA ILE A 224 15.12 12.98 1.47
C ILE A 224 16.53 13.54 1.66
N ASP A 225 16.94 14.53 0.86
CA ASP A 225 18.20 15.25 1.03
C ASP A 225 18.09 16.69 0.52
N THR A 226 18.81 17.61 1.15
CA THR A 226 18.83 19.02 0.74
C THR A 226 19.67 19.28 -0.51
N ASN A 227 20.55 18.33 -0.87
CA ASN A 227 21.39 18.41 -2.07
C ASN A 227 20.82 17.53 -3.19
N LYS A 228 20.25 18.16 -4.22
CA LYS A 228 19.61 17.50 -5.36
C LYS A 228 20.57 16.66 -6.20
N ASP A 229 21.86 17.00 -6.22
CA ASP A 229 22.88 16.28 -7.02
C ASP A 229 23.05 14.82 -6.55
N LYS A 230 22.61 14.50 -5.33
CA LYS A 230 22.65 13.14 -4.79
C LYS A 230 21.50 12.25 -5.28
N PHE A 231 20.44 12.83 -5.83
CA PHE A 231 19.27 12.06 -6.27
C PHE A 231 19.59 11.15 -7.45
N GLU A 232 20.40 11.60 -8.41
CA GLU A 232 20.85 10.75 -9.52
C GLU A 232 21.64 9.53 -9.04
N LYS A 233 22.43 9.67 -7.98
CA LYS A 233 23.10 8.53 -7.35
C LYS A 233 22.08 7.61 -6.66
N ALA A 234 21.13 8.16 -5.90
CA ALA A 234 20.14 7.37 -5.19
C ALA A 234 19.26 6.52 -6.14
N LYS A 235 18.97 7.00 -7.35
CA LYS A 235 18.30 6.22 -8.40
C LYS A 235 19.01 4.90 -8.70
N VAL A 236 20.34 4.93 -8.81
CA VAL A 236 21.17 3.75 -9.09
C VAL A 236 21.01 2.68 -7.99
N PHE A 237 20.82 3.12 -6.73
CA PHE A 237 20.63 2.22 -5.59
C PHE A 237 19.19 1.74 -5.40
N GLY A 238 18.23 2.27 -6.18
CA GLY A 238 16.84 1.82 -6.19
C GLY A 238 15.84 2.79 -5.58
N ALA A 239 16.21 4.05 -5.31
CA ALA A 239 15.26 5.08 -4.91
C ALA A 239 14.23 5.34 -6.01
N THR A 240 12.97 5.54 -5.62
CA THR A 240 11.84 5.77 -6.55
C THR A 240 11.33 7.20 -6.50
N ASP A 241 11.47 7.89 -5.37
CA ASP A 241 10.93 9.23 -5.13
C ASP A 241 11.98 10.12 -4.47
N PHE A 242 12.03 11.40 -4.84
CA PHE A 242 13.10 12.32 -4.45
C PHE A 242 12.53 13.58 -3.84
N VAL A 243 12.99 13.91 -2.64
CA VAL A 243 12.43 15.01 -1.85
C VAL A 243 13.54 15.93 -1.43
N ASN A 244 13.44 17.20 -1.84
CA ASN A 244 14.24 18.26 -1.25
C ASN A 244 13.39 19.02 -0.23
N PRO A 245 13.68 18.93 1.07
CA PRO A 245 12.91 19.64 2.10
C PRO A 245 12.81 21.16 1.91
N LYS A 246 13.74 21.76 1.14
CA LYS A 246 13.72 23.19 0.84
C LYS A 246 12.65 23.59 -0.17
N ASP A 247 12.15 22.64 -0.97
CA ASP A 247 11.15 22.89 -2.02
C ASP A 247 9.71 22.76 -1.50
N HIS A 248 9.52 22.25 -0.28
CA HIS A 248 8.21 21.88 0.26
C HIS A 248 7.97 22.53 1.62
N ALA A 249 6.77 23.08 1.83
CA ALA A 249 6.37 23.54 3.16
C ALA A 249 6.17 22.36 4.12
N ARG A 250 5.73 21.20 3.61
CA ARG A 250 5.52 19.95 4.36
C ARG A 250 6.01 18.71 3.58
N PRO A 251 7.35 18.49 3.49
CA PRO A 251 7.97 17.56 2.55
C PRO A 251 7.52 16.11 2.62
N ILE A 252 7.16 15.58 3.80
CA ILE A 252 6.75 14.17 3.91
C ILE A 252 5.31 13.98 3.43
N GLN A 253 4.41 14.93 3.70
CA GLN A 253 2.99 14.81 3.35
C GLN A 253 2.76 14.99 1.86
N GLU A 254 3.47 15.93 1.22
CA GLU A 254 3.38 16.17 -0.22
C GLU A 254 3.94 15.00 -1.04
N VAL A 255 4.91 14.26 -0.51
CA VAL A 255 5.52 13.12 -1.22
C VAL A 255 4.68 11.86 -1.09
N LEU A 256 3.89 11.72 -0.04
CA LEU A 256 2.97 10.60 0.11
C LEU A 256 1.70 10.75 -0.74
N VAL A 257 1.46 11.93 -1.33
CA VAL A 257 0.39 12.14 -2.33
C VAL A 257 0.67 11.29 -3.56
N ILE A 258 -0.36 10.57 -4.03
CA ILE A 258 -0.32 9.86 -5.30
C ILE A 258 -0.92 10.75 -6.37
N LYS A 259 -0.23 10.92 -7.50
CA LYS A 259 -0.84 11.47 -8.71
C LYS A 259 -1.30 10.33 -9.60
N CYS A 260 -2.57 10.33 -9.98
CA CYS A 260 -3.15 9.25 -10.77
C CYS A 260 -4.31 9.74 -11.62
N LYS A 261 -4.77 8.92 -12.57
CA LYS A 261 -5.96 9.22 -13.37
C LYS A 261 -7.24 9.03 -12.55
N ALA A 262 -8.19 9.93 -12.74
CA ALA A 262 -9.57 9.78 -12.26
C ALA A 262 -10.56 10.40 -13.25
N ALA A 263 -11.81 9.93 -13.22
CA ALA A 263 -12.90 10.51 -13.99
C ALA A 263 -13.68 11.48 -13.10
N VAL A 264 -13.45 12.77 -13.31
CA VAL A 264 -14.03 13.85 -12.51
C VAL A 264 -15.30 14.37 -13.18
N ALA A 265 -16.41 14.34 -12.44
CA ALA A 265 -17.62 15.07 -12.79
C ALA A 265 -17.46 16.52 -12.30
N TRP A 266 -17.16 17.44 -13.22
CA TRP A 266 -17.00 18.86 -12.87
C TRP A 266 -18.33 19.56 -12.61
N GLU A 267 -19.37 19.19 -13.36
CA GLU A 267 -20.69 19.80 -13.34
C GLU A 267 -21.75 18.73 -13.64
N ALA A 268 -22.98 18.95 -13.16
CA ALA A 268 -24.12 18.09 -13.48
C ALA A 268 -24.46 18.12 -14.98
N GLY A 269 -24.90 16.98 -15.52
CA GLY A 269 -25.34 16.80 -16.90
C GLY A 269 -24.23 16.90 -17.94
N LYS A 270 -22.95 16.95 -17.53
CA LYS A 270 -21.79 16.97 -18.42
C LYS A 270 -21.07 15.62 -18.43
N PRO A 271 -20.40 15.24 -19.53
CA PRO A 271 -19.51 14.09 -19.53
C PRO A 271 -18.42 14.21 -18.47
N LEU A 272 -17.98 13.07 -17.93
CA LEU A 272 -16.84 12.97 -17.02
C LEU A 272 -15.55 13.38 -17.75
N SER A 273 -14.67 14.11 -17.06
CA SER A 273 -13.34 14.46 -17.56
C SER A 273 -12.30 13.50 -16.99
N ILE A 274 -11.48 12.89 -17.84
CA ILE A 274 -10.31 12.14 -17.37
C ILE A 274 -9.21 13.14 -17.01
N GLU A 275 -8.88 13.21 -15.73
CA GLU A 275 -7.93 14.17 -15.17
C GLU A 275 -6.79 13.45 -14.43
N GLU A 276 -5.63 14.09 -14.35
CA GLU A 276 -4.63 13.75 -13.34
C GLU A 276 -5.04 14.41 -12.01
N VAL A 277 -5.34 13.60 -11.00
CA VAL A 277 -5.73 14.03 -9.66
C VAL A 277 -4.66 13.68 -8.64
N GLU A 278 -4.65 14.44 -7.54
CA GLU A 278 -3.82 14.23 -6.38
C GLU A 278 -4.64 13.53 -5.28
N VAL A 279 -4.18 12.36 -4.86
CA VAL A 279 -4.80 11.55 -3.80
C VAL A 279 -3.91 11.60 -2.56
N ALA A 280 -4.36 12.33 -1.55
CA ALA A 280 -3.68 12.46 -0.27
C ALA A 280 -3.49 11.08 0.41
N PRO A 281 -2.45 10.92 1.26
CA PRO A 281 -2.31 9.72 2.08
C PRO A 281 -3.50 9.52 3.03
N PRO A 282 -3.79 8.26 3.43
CA PRO A 282 -4.84 8.00 4.40
C PRO A 282 -4.44 8.58 5.77
N LYS A 283 -5.37 9.27 6.43
CA LYS A 283 -5.25 9.68 7.84
C LYS A 283 -5.73 8.57 8.76
N ALA A 284 -5.76 8.84 10.08
CA ALA A 284 -6.21 7.87 11.06
C ALA A 284 -7.58 7.26 10.69
N HIS A 285 -7.68 5.92 10.79
CA HIS A 285 -8.86 5.13 10.43
C HIS A 285 -9.29 5.22 8.95
N GLU A 286 -8.34 5.50 8.06
CA GLU A 286 -8.56 5.51 6.61
C GLU A 286 -7.67 4.50 5.91
N VAL A 287 -8.12 4.04 4.74
CA VAL A 287 -7.41 3.07 3.90
C VAL A 287 -7.36 3.61 2.48
N ARG A 288 -6.16 3.64 1.89
CA ARG A 288 -5.98 3.97 0.48
C ARG A 288 -5.89 2.68 -0.33
N ILE A 289 -6.69 2.61 -1.39
CA ILE A 289 -6.90 1.42 -2.22
C ILE A 289 -6.44 1.75 -3.63
N LYS A 290 -5.68 0.83 -4.25
CA LYS A 290 -5.48 0.80 -5.69
C LYS A 290 -6.62 0.02 -6.35
N LEU A 291 -7.43 0.69 -7.15
CA LEU A 291 -8.56 0.11 -7.85
C LEU A 291 -8.08 -0.66 -9.08
N PHE A 292 -8.64 -1.85 -9.29
CA PHE A 292 -8.37 -2.68 -10.46
C PHE A 292 -9.53 -2.61 -11.47
N ALA A 293 -10.76 -2.69 -10.97
CA ALA A 293 -11.97 -2.61 -11.76
C ALA A 293 -13.05 -1.80 -11.04
N THR A 294 -13.91 -1.17 -11.83
CA THR A 294 -15.09 -0.45 -11.34
C THR A 294 -16.30 -0.69 -12.25
N GLY A 295 -17.47 -0.83 -11.65
CA GLY A 295 -18.76 -0.89 -12.34
C GLY A 295 -19.44 0.48 -12.37
N VAL A 296 -20.25 0.72 -13.40
CA VAL A 296 -21.12 1.90 -13.49
C VAL A 296 -22.56 1.48 -13.21
N CYS A 297 -23.22 2.22 -12.34
CA CYS A 297 -24.58 1.95 -11.91
C CYS A 297 -25.48 3.18 -12.14
N HIS A 298 -26.79 2.96 -12.19
CA HIS A 298 -27.78 4.02 -12.33
C HIS A 298 -27.67 5.10 -11.24
N THR A 299 -27.25 4.72 -10.03
CA THR A 299 -27.00 5.70 -8.95
C THR A 299 -25.93 6.72 -9.33
N ASP A 300 -24.86 6.30 -10.01
CA ASP A 300 -23.83 7.23 -10.48
C ASP A 300 -24.40 8.18 -11.55
N ALA A 301 -25.23 7.67 -12.47
CA ALA A 301 -25.89 8.49 -13.50
C ALA A 301 -26.93 9.45 -12.93
N TYR A 302 -27.69 9.03 -11.92
CA TYR A 302 -28.68 9.87 -11.25
C TYR A 302 -28.03 11.07 -10.55
N THR A 303 -26.90 10.86 -9.88
CA THR A 303 -26.12 11.97 -9.34
C THR A 303 -25.51 12.80 -10.46
N LEU A 304 -24.88 12.18 -11.47
CA LEU A 304 -24.27 12.88 -12.60
C LEU A 304 -25.27 13.75 -13.36
N SER A 305 -26.54 13.33 -13.48
CA SER A 305 -27.58 14.11 -14.17
C SER A 305 -28.01 15.37 -13.41
N GLY A 306 -27.63 15.51 -12.13
CA GLY A 306 -28.07 16.58 -11.24
C GLY A 306 -29.47 16.39 -10.68
N ALA A 307 -30.08 15.21 -10.86
CA ALA A 307 -31.40 14.92 -10.32
C ALA A 307 -31.34 14.48 -8.84
N ASP A 308 -30.16 14.09 -8.36
CA ASP A 308 -29.89 13.78 -6.96
C ASP A 308 -29.80 15.07 -6.12
N PRO A 309 -30.68 15.26 -5.11
CA PRO A 309 -30.65 16.43 -4.24
C PRO A 309 -29.44 16.43 -3.30
N GLU A 310 -28.78 15.28 -3.09
CA GLU A 310 -27.52 15.19 -2.35
C GLU A 310 -26.29 15.36 -3.27
N GLY A 311 -26.48 15.56 -4.57
CA GLY A 311 -25.40 15.67 -5.55
C GLY A 311 -24.50 16.89 -5.33
N LEU A 312 -23.19 16.64 -5.18
CA LEU A 312 -22.16 17.67 -5.02
C LEU A 312 -21.19 17.62 -6.20
N PHE A 313 -20.73 18.78 -6.65
CA PHE A 313 -19.76 18.92 -7.73
C PHE A 313 -18.70 19.97 -7.37
N PRO A 314 -17.43 19.81 -7.79
CA PRO A 314 -16.89 18.69 -8.57
C PRO A 314 -16.67 17.42 -7.72
N VAL A 315 -16.86 16.25 -8.30
CA VAL A 315 -16.84 14.96 -7.58
C VAL A 315 -16.22 13.82 -8.41
N ILE A 316 -15.60 12.85 -7.75
CA ILE A 316 -15.27 11.55 -8.35
C ILE A 316 -16.36 10.56 -7.94
N LEU A 317 -17.16 10.12 -8.92
CA LEU A 317 -18.27 9.17 -8.72
C LEU A 317 -17.76 7.72 -8.58
N GLY A 318 -18.67 6.75 -8.68
CA GLY A 318 -18.39 5.32 -8.69
C GLY A 318 -18.42 4.71 -7.30
N HIS A 319 -19.15 3.60 -7.15
CA HIS A 319 -19.29 2.90 -5.88
C HIS A 319 -19.26 1.36 -5.99
N GLU A 320 -19.04 0.82 -7.18
CA GLU A 320 -18.86 -0.61 -7.44
C GLU A 320 -17.39 -0.90 -7.76
N GLY A 321 -16.51 -1.00 -6.76
CA GLY A 321 -15.06 -1.16 -6.98
C GLY A 321 -14.49 -2.47 -6.43
N ALA A 322 -13.37 -2.93 -7.00
CA ALA A 322 -12.52 -3.94 -6.38
C ALA A 322 -11.04 -3.63 -6.63
N GLY A 323 -10.20 -3.91 -5.63
CA GLY A 323 -8.80 -3.51 -5.67
C GLY A 323 -7.94 -4.14 -4.58
N THR A 324 -6.77 -3.54 -4.35
CA THR A 324 -5.84 -3.94 -3.29
C THR A 324 -5.50 -2.75 -2.42
N VAL A 325 -5.30 -2.98 -1.12
CA VAL A 325 -4.86 -1.95 -0.18
C VAL A 325 -3.45 -1.50 -0.57
N GLU A 326 -3.25 -0.19 -0.79
CA GLU A 326 -1.93 0.40 -1.02
C GLU A 326 -1.28 0.82 0.30
N SER A 327 -2.01 1.56 1.14
CA SER A 327 -1.55 1.98 2.46
C SER A 327 -2.72 2.16 3.43
N VAL A 328 -2.40 2.17 4.72
CA VAL A 328 -3.36 2.36 5.81
C VAL A 328 -2.91 3.51 6.68
N GLY A 329 -3.85 4.26 7.24
CA GLY A 329 -3.56 5.29 8.21
C GLY A 329 -3.45 4.77 9.63
N GLU A 330 -3.14 5.67 10.55
CA GLU A 330 -2.99 5.36 11.99
C GLU A 330 -4.24 4.68 12.56
N GLY A 331 -4.07 3.72 13.47
CA GLY A 331 -5.17 3.03 14.14
C GLY A 331 -5.84 1.91 13.32
N VAL A 332 -5.55 1.80 12.02
CA VAL A 332 -6.05 0.70 11.18
C VAL A 332 -5.28 -0.58 11.46
N THR A 333 -5.97 -1.61 11.93
CA THR A 333 -5.37 -2.91 12.30
C THR A 333 -5.93 -4.09 11.50
N LYS A 334 -7.11 -3.94 10.89
CA LYS A 334 -7.79 -5.01 10.14
C LYS A 334 -7.29 -5.18 8.71
N PHE A 335 -6.56 -4.21 8.19
CA PHE A 335 -6.06 -4.16 6.83
C PHE A 335 -4.56 -3.90 6.81
N LYS A 336 -3.90 -4.42 5.78
CA LYS A 336 -2.49 -4.11 5.47
C LYS A 336 -2.29 -3.97 3.96
N PRO A 337 -1.23 -3.30 3.51
CA PRO A 337 -0.86 -3.27 2.10
C PRO A 337 -0.86 -4.67 1.45
N GLY A 338 -1.43 -4.77 0.25
CA GLY A 338 -1.59 -6.00 -0.52
C GLY A 338 -2.87 -6.80 -0.24
N ASP A 339 -3.67 -6.45 0.79
CA ASP A 339 -4.95 -7.12 1.01
C ASP A 339 -5.93 -6.84 -0.15
N THR A 340 -6.58 -7.87 -0.68
CA THR A 340 -7.63 -7.76 -1.69
C THR A 340 -8.95 -7.32 -1.07
N VAL A 341 -9.57 -6.26 -1.61
CA VAL A 341 -10.67 -5.56 -0.96
C VAL A 341 -11.75 -5.03 -1.92
N ILE A 342 -12.96 -4.85 -1.37
CA ILE A 342 -14.12 -4.19 -2.01
C ILE A 342 -14.54 -3.01 -1.12
N PRO A 343 -14.47 -1.74 -1.58
CA PRO A 343 -15.03 -0.59 -0.87
C PRO A 343 -16.57 -0.67 -0.81
N LEU A 344 -17.15 -0.17 0.28
CA LEU A 344 -18.56 -0.34 0.64
C LEU A 344 -19.21 1.00 0.97
N TYR A 345 -20.27 1.36 0.24
CA TYR A 345 -21.03 2.57 0.53
C TYR A 345 -21.92 2.46 1.79
N VAL A 346 -22.26 1.24 2.20
CA VAL A 346 -22.86 0.96 3.52
C VAL A 346 -21.74 0.51 4.46
N PRO A 347 -21.30 1.32 5.42
CA PRO A 347 -20.24 0.93 6.36
C PRO A 347 -20.74 -0.06 7.40
N GLN A 348 -19.82 -0.69 8.15
CA GLN A 348 -20.13 -1.48 9.33
C GLN A 348 -19.09 -1.27 10.43
N CYS A 349 -19.40 -0.38 11.40
CA CYS A 349 -18.47 -0.08 12.49
C CYS A 349 -18.48 -1.09 13.64
N GLY A 350 -19.50 -1.95 13.74
CA GLY A 350 -19.65 -2.94 14.84
C GLY A 350 -20.09 -2.36 16.20
N GLU A 351 -20.05 -1.04 16.38
CA GLU A 351 -20.19 -0.43 17.70
C GLU A 351 -21.47 0.40 17.90
N CYS A 352 -22.00 1.00 16.83
CA CYS A 352 -23.17 1.87 16.93
C CYS A 352 -24.46 1.06 17.18
N LYS A 353 -25.52 1.74 17.66
CA LYS A 353 -26.81 1.10 17.96
C LYS A 353 -27.40 0.31 16.78
N PHE A 354 -27.15 0.74 15.54
CA PHE A 354 -27.60 0.05 14.33
C PHE A 354 -26.75 -1.19 14.05
N CYS A 355 -25.42 -1.10 14.19
CA CYS A 355 -24.53 -2.25 14.02
C CYS A 355 -24.81 -3.35 15.04
N LYS A 356 -25.06 -2.98 16.30
CA LYS A 356 -25.41 -3.91 17.39
C LYS A 356 -26.81 -4.51 17.27
N ASN A 357 -27.68 -3.95 16.44
CA ASN A 357 -29.04 -4.46 16.25
C ASN A 357 -29.09 -5.42 15.05
N PRO A 358 -29.59 -6.65 15.21
CA PRO A 358 -29.72 -7.61 14.11
C PRO A 358 -30.79 -7.23 13.08
N LYS A 359 -31.67 -6.26 13.39
CA LYS A 359 -32.81 -5.88 12.52
C LYS A 359 -32.44 -4.94 11.36
N THR A 360 -31.19 -4.50 11.23
CA THR A 360 -30.79 -3.50 10.24
C THR A 360 -29.30 -3.56 9.90
N ASN A 361 -28.94 -3.14 8.68
CA ASN A 361 -27.56 -2.94 8.25
C ASN A 361 -27.14 -1.47 8.14
N LEU A 362 -28.00 -0.51 8.50
CA LEU A 362 -27.78 0.93 8.28
C LEU A 362 -26.86 1.56 9.32
N CYS A 363 -25.56 1.31 9.22
CA CYS A 363 -24.57 1.99 10.06
C CYS A 363 -24.59 3.50 9.85
N GLN A 364 -24.66 4.27 10.94
CA GLN A 364 -24.72 5.74 10.89
C GLN A 364 -23.41 6.44 11.24
N LYS A 365 -22.33 5.68 11.51
CA LYS A 365 -21.08 6.22 12.08
C LYS A 365 -20.48 7.36 11.25
N ILE A 366 -20.56 7.28 9.92
CA ILE A 366 -19.97 8.27 8.99
C ILE A 366 -20.99 8.85 7.98
N ARG A 367 -22.28 8.54 8.10
CA ARG A 367 -23.31 8.94 7.12
C ARG A 367 -23.29 10.44 6.83
N VAL A 368 -23.13 11.27 7.87
CA VAL A 368 -23.15 12.73 7.73
C VAL A 368 -22.02 13.22 6.83
N THR A 369 -20.77 12.84 7.11
CA THR A 369 -19.62 13.27 6.29
C THR A 369 -19.64 12.62 4.92
N GLN A 370 -20.05 11.35 4.84
CA GLN A 370 -20.22 10.64 3.58
C GLN A 370 -21.23 11.34 2.65
N GLY A 371 -22.34 11.85 3.18
CA GLY A 371 -23.31 12.66 2.44
C GLY A 371 -22.83 14.04 2.03
N GLN A 372 -21.84 14.57 2.75
CA GLN A 372 -21.18 15.83 2.39
C GLN A 372 -20.03 15.62 1.40
N GLY A 373 -19.80 14.38 0.96
CA GLY A 373 -18.70 14.02 0.07
C GLY A 373 -17.32 14.13 0.74
N LEU A 374 -17.23 13.83 2.04
CA LEU A 374 -16.03 14.02 2.85
C LEU A 374 -15.69 12.79 3.69
N MET A 375 -14.40 12.66 4.04
CA MET A 375 -13.92 11.70 5.03
C MET A 375 -14.42 12.06 6.45
N PRO A 376 -14.29 11.16 7.45
CA PRO A 376 -14.78 11.40 8.81
C PRO A 376 -14.22 12.66 9.48
N ASP A 377 -13.04 13.13 9.05
CA ASP A 377 -12.43 14.38 9.51
C ASP A 377 -12.95 15.65 8.80
N LYS A 378 -14.01 15.52 7.98
CA LYS A 378 -14.65 16.58 7.19
C LYS A 378 -13.75 17.22 6.14
N THR A 379 -12.79 16.46 5.62
CA THR A 379 -11.95 16.90 4.49
C THR A 379 -12.00 15.89 3.36
N SER A 380 -11.71 16.34 2.14
CA SER A 380 -11.49 15.43 1.01
C SER A 380 -10.06 14.87 1.01
N ARG A 381 -9.85 13.82 0.22
CA ARG A 381 -8.52 13.29 -0.12
C ARG A 381 -8.14 13.56 -1.57
N PHE A 382 -9.03 14.20 -2.33
CA PHE A 382 -8.83 14.48 -3.74
C PHE A 382 -8.66 15.98 -3.98
N THR A 383 -7.60 16.31 -4.71
CA THR A 383 -7.40 17.63 -5.32
C THR A 383 -7.13 17.48 -6.81
N CYS A 384 -7.62 18.42 -7.62
CA CYS A 384 -7.37 18.46 -9.05
C CYS A 384 -7.34 19.92 -9.51
N LYS A 385 -6.30 20.32 -10.25
CA LYS A 385 -6.12 21.71 -10.72
C LYS A 385 -6.22 22.75 -9.58
N GLY A 386 -5.67 22.42 -8.42
CA GLY A 386 -5.71 23.26 -7.21
C GLY A 386 -7.08 23.37 -6.53
N LYS A 387 -8.10 22.64 -6.99
CA LYS A 387 -9.45 22.61 -6.40
C LYS A 387 -9.67 21.31 -5.62
N GLN A 388 -10.42 21.40 -4.52
CA GLN A 388 -10.94 20.22 -3.83
C GLN A 388 -11.95 19.50 -4.73
N ILE A 389 -11.87 18.17 -4.77
CA ILE A 389 -12.86 17.31 -5.42
C ILE A 389 -13.56 16.49 -4.34
N PHE A 390 -14.90 16.41 -4.36
CA PHE A 390 -15.66 15.65 -3.38
C PHE A 390 -15.52 14.14 -3.57
N HIS A 391 -15.69 13.42 -2.46
CA HIS A 391 -15.93 11.98 -2.48
C HIS A 391 -17.39 11.69 -2.80
N PHE A 392 -17.67 10.49 -3.30
CA PHE A 392 -19.00 10.01 -3.62
C PHE A 392 -19.29 8.70 -2.89
N MET A 393 -20.40 8.66 -2.16
CA MET A 393 -20.85 7.48 -1.40
C MET A 393 -19.78 6.86 -0.48
N GLY A 394 -18.74 7.62 -0.11
CA GLY A 394 -17.61 7.14 0.70
C GLY A 394 -16.71 6.12 -0.02
N THR A 395 -16.73 6.09 -1.36
CA THR A 395 -16.04 5.07 -2.17
C THR A 395 -15.24 5.66 -3.33
N SER A 396 -15.84 6.52 -4.17
CA SER A 396 -15.18 7.22 -5.29
C SER A 396 -14.28 6.33 -6.15
N THR A 397 -14.88 5.27 -6.70
CA THR A 397 -14.15 4.21 -7.41
C THR A 397 -13.81 4.56 -8.86
N PHE A 398 -14.27 5.69 -9.40
CA PHE A 398 -13.82 6.20 -10.70
C PHE A 398 -12.46 6.92 -10.61
N SER A 399 -11.48 6.23 -10.02
CA SER A 399 -10.10 6.69 -9.86
C SER A 399 -9.18 5.47 -9.74
N GLU A 400 -7.94 5.57 -10.21
CA GLU A 400 -6.92 4.53 -10.00
C GLU A 400 -6.65 4.29 -8.51
N TYR A 401 -6.74 5.35 -7.69
CA TYR A 401 -6.62 5.26 -6.24
C TYR A 401 -7.75 6.02 -5.55
N THR A 402 -8.28 5.44 -4.48
CA THR A 402 -9.26 6.09 -3.61
C THR A 402 -8.89 5.92 -2.15
N VAL A 403 -9.43 6.77 -1.28
CA VAL A 403 -9.29 6.66 0.17
C VAL A 403 -10.68 6.50 0.77
N VAL A 404 -10.86 5.47 1.60
CA VAL A 404 -12.13 5.18 2.27
C VAL A 404 -11.92 5.07 3.78
N ALA A 405 -13.01 5.16 4.54
CA ALA A 405 -12.96 4.84 5.96
C ALA A 405 -12.73 3.33 6.15
N ASP A 406 -11.96 2.93 7.16
CA ASP A 406 -11.66 1.52 7.43
C ASP A 406 -12.91 0.65 7.68
N ILE A 407 -13.99 1.25 8.18
CA ILE A 407 -15.31 0.62 8.36
C ILE A 407 -16.13 0.48 7.07
N SER A 408 -15.67 1.04 5.95
CA SER A 408 -16.30 1.03 4.62
C SER A 408 -15.55 0.10 3.66
N LEU A 409 -14.92 -0.96 4.18
CA LEU A 409 -14.05 -1.83 3.39
C LEU A 409 -14.25 -3.30 3.77
N ALA A 410 -14.42 -4.16 2.79
CA ALA A 410 -14.46 -5.60 2.98
C ALA A 410 -13.17 -6.23 2.46
N LYS A 411 -12.50 -7.04 3.29
CA LYS A 411 -11.40 -7.90 2.87
C LYS A 411 -11.96 -9.20 2.31
N VAL A 412 -11.57 -9.56 1.09
CA VAL A 412 -12.13 -10.70 0.35
C VAL A 412 -11.05 -11.67 -0.10
N ASN A 413 -11.46 -12.77 -0.71
CA ASN A 413 -10.58 -13.80 -1.24
C ASN A 413 -9.54 -13.20 -2.20
N GLU A 414 -8.24 -13.45 -1.94
CA GLU A 414 -7.14 -12.90 -2.76
C GLU A 414 -7.13 -13.46 -4.19
N LYS A 415 -7.79 -14.59 -4.43
CA LYS A 415 -7.89 -15.25 -5.74
C LYS A 415 -9.15 -14.84 -6.51
N ALA A 416 -10.02 -14.00 -5.92
CA ALA A 416 -11.24 -13.58 -6.59
C ALA A 416 -10.92 -12.68 -7.80
N PRO A 417 -11.55 -12.91 -8.97
CA PRO A 417 -11.37 -12.06 -10.14
C PRO A 417 -11.99 -10.67 -9.88
N LEU A 418 -11.13 -9.66 -9.73
CA LEU A 418 -11.53 -8.29 -9.34
C LEU A 418 -12.42 -7.60 -10.38
N ASP A 419 -12.28 -7.96 -11.66
CA ASP A 419 -13.15 -7.52 -12.75
C ASP A 419 -14.57 -8.12 -12.69
N LYS A 420 -14.82 -9.09 -11.81
CA LYS A 420 -16.17 -9.64 -11.57
C LYS A 420 -16.70 -9.20 -10.23
N VAL A 421 -15.93 -9.39 -9.16
CA VAL A 421 -16.42 -9.18 -7.79
C VAL A 421 -16.65 -7.70 -7.43
N CYS A 422 -16.19 -6.75 -8.24
CA CYS A 422 -16.54 -5.33 -8.08
C CYS A 422 -18.08 -5.11 -8.06
N LEU A 423 -18.84 -5.93 -8.79
CA LEU A 423 -20.31 -5.87 -8.84
C LEU A 423 -21.00 -6.28 -7.51
N LEU A 424 -20.29 -6.97 -6.62
CA LEU A 424 -20.79 -7.31 -5.28
C LEU A 424 -20.78 -6.10 -4.32
N GLY A 425 -20.20 -4.97 -4.75
CA GLY A 425 -20.25 -3.70 -4.03
C GLY A 425 -21.63 -3.03 -4.03
N CYS A 426 -22.54 -3.38 -4.96
CA CYS A 426 -23.88 -2.78 -5.01
C CYS A 426 -24.97 -3.71 -5.60
N GLY A 427 -25.21 -3.67 -6.92
CA GLY A 427 -26.46 -4.15 -7.50
C GLY A 427 -26.75 -5.64 -7.29
N VAL A 428 -25.73 -6.49 -7.45
CA VAL A 428 -25.89 -7.96 -7.30
C VAL A 428 -26.24 -8.33 -5.86
N SER A 429 -25.46 -7.82 -4.90
CA SER A 429 -25.71 -8.02 -3.47
C SER A 429 -27.08 -7.48 -3.05
N THR A 430 -27.49 -6.34 -3.62
CA THR A 430 -28.76 -5.70 -3.30
C THR A 430 -29.95 -6.57 -3.70
N GLY A 431 -30.02 -7.01 -4.96
CA GLY A 431 -31.13 -7.84 -5.43
C GLY A 431 -31.16 -9.21 -4.75
N TYR A 432 -30.01 -9.87 -4.63
CA TYR A 432 -29.90 -11.18 -3.99
C TYR A 432 -30.35 -11.14 -2.51
N GLY A 433 -29.89 -10.12 -1.77
CA GLY A 433 -30.29 -9.92 -0.38
C GLY A 433 -31.73 -9.43 -0.21
N ALA A 434 -32.31 -8.71 -1.19
CA ALA A 434 -33.71 -8.31 -1.13
C ALA A 434 -34.63 -9.52 -1.03
N ALA A 435 -34.37 -10.57 -1.83
CA ALA A 435 -35.09 -11.83 -1.75
C ALA A 435 -34.81 -12.59 -0.44
N LEU A 436 -33.54 -12.80 -0.10
CA LEU A 436 -33.15 -13.69 1.00
C LEU A 436 -33.29 -13.08 2.40
N ASN A 437 -32.98 -11.79 2.57
CA ASN A 437 -32.92 -11.15 3.88
C ASN A 437 -34.16 -10.29 4.18
N THR A 438 -34.59 -9.49 3.21
CA THR A 438 -35.66 -8.50 3.41
C THR A 438 -37.04 -9.11 3.24
N ALA A 439 -37.28 -9.76 2.09
CA ALA A 439 -38.51 -10.52 1.85
C ALA A 439 -38.51 -11.83 2.64
N LYS A 440 -37.35 -12.51 2.69
CA LYS A 440 -37.21 -13.88 3.22
C LYS A 440 -38.12 -14.86 2.49
N VAL A 441 -38.06 -14.81 1.16
CA VAL A 441 -38.83 -15.68 0.27
C VAL A 441 -38.72 -17.12 0.72
N GLU A 442 -39.86 -17.79 0.85
CA GLU A 442 -39.93 -19.20 1.21
C GLU A 442 -39.95 -20.12 -0.03
N PRO A 443 -39.53 -21.38 0.13
CA PRO A 443 -39.72 -22.37 -0.92
C PRO A 443 -41.20 -22.50 -1.31
N GLY A 444 -41.47 -22.56 -2.61
CA GLY A 444 -42.82 -22.65 -3.15
C GLY A 444 -43.50 -21.31 -3.45
N SER A 445 -42.91 -20.17 -3.05
CA SER A 445 -43.53 -18.85 -3.28
C SER A 445 -43.65 -18.47 -4.76
N THR A 446 -44.65 -17.63 -5.05
CA THR A 446 -44.81 -16.90 -6.31
C THR A 446 -44.27 -15.48 -6.16
N CYS A 447 -43.30 -15.10 -7.00
CA CYS A 447 -42.66 -13.79 -6.97
C CYS A 447 -42.92 -12.99 -8.26
N ALA A 448 -43.09 -11.68 -8.15
CA ALA A 448 -43.08 -10.73 -9.28
C ALA A 448 -41.88 -9.78 -9.17
N VAL A 449 -41.14 -9.60 -10.26
CA VAL A 449 -39.95 -8.71 -10.31
C VAL A 449 -40.17 -7.65 -11.38
N PHE A 450 -40.37 -6.40 -10.95
CA PHE A 450 -40.58 -5.26 -11.81
C PHE A 450 -39.25 -4.58 -12.14
N GLY A 451 -38.87 -4.61 -13.42
CA GLY A 451 -37.61 -4.11 -13.95
C GLY A 451 -36.55 -5.21 -14.00
N LEU A 452 -36.18 -5.63 -15.21
CA LEU A 452 -35.24 -6.73 -15.47
C LEU A 452 -33.83 -6.23 -15.77
N GLY A 453 -33.41 -5.16 -15.10
CA GLY A 453 -32.01 -4.75 -15.05
C GLY A 453 -31.19 -5.61 -14.08
N ALA A 454 -29.93 -5.22 -13.86
CA ALA A 454 -29.02 -5.90 -12.93
C ALA A 454 -29.63 -6.25 -11.56
N VAL A 455 -30.33 -5.29 -10.93
CA VAL A 455 -30.95 -5.51 -9.62
C VAL A 455 -32.07 -6.55 -9.72
N GLY A 456 -32.95 -6.45 -10.72
CA GLY A 456 -34.04 -7.40 -10.93
C GLY A 456 -33.55 -8.81 -11.26
N LEU A 457 -32.52 -8.94 -12.10
CA LEU A 457 -31.88 -10.23 -12.38
C LEU A 457 -31.26 -10.85 -11.11
N ALA A 458 -30.69 -10.03 -10.23
CA ALA A 458 -30.19 -10.50 -8.94
C ALA A 458 -31.31 -10.87 -7.95
N VAL A 459 -32.47 -10.19 -7.99
CA VAL A 459 -33.67 -10.62 -7.26
C VAL A 459 -34.14 -11.98 -7.76
N ILE A 460 -34.25 -12.18 -9.08
CA ILE A 460 -34.64 -13.46 -9.68
C ILE A 460 -33.69 -14.58 -9.21
N MET A 461 -32.38 -14.33 -9.24
CA MET A 461 -31.39 -15.27 -8.72
C MET A 461 -31.62 -15.58 -7.23
N GLY A 462 -31.93 -14.58 -6.41
CA GLY A 462 -32.25 -14.75 -4.99
C GLY A 462 -33.52 -15.54 -4.75
N CYS A 463 -34.60 -15.25 -5.48
CA CYS A 463 -35.86 -16.00 -5.45
C CYS A 463 -35.65 -17.47 -5.85
N LYS A 464 -34.85 -17.72 -6.89
CA LYS A 464 -34.50 -19.08 -7.32
C LYS A 464 -33.70 -19.81 -6.24
N ALA A 465 -32.70 -19.16 -5.64
CA ALA A 465 -31.91 -19.72 -4.55
C ALA A 465 -32.76 -20.02 -3.30
N ALA A 466 -33.81 -19.22 -3.06
CA ALA A 466 -34.78 -19.44 -1.99
C ALA A 466 -35.78 -20.57 -2.27
N GLY A 467 -35.85 -21.07 -3.50
CA GLY A 467 -36.78 -22.14 -3.90
C GLY A 467 -38.17 -21.65 -4.30
N ALA A 468 -38.33 -20.40 -4.74
CA ALA A 468 -39.59 -19.91 -5.29
C ALA A 468 -40.06 -20.80 -6.46
N ALA A 469 -41.36 -21.16 -6.48
CA ALA A 469 -41.93 -22.02 -7.51
C ALA A 469 -42.19 -21.29 -8.83
N ARG A 470 -42.57 -20.02 -8.75
CA ARG A 470 -42.93 -19.19 -9.89
C ARG A 470 -42.31 -17.81 -9.75
N ILE A 471 -41.58 -17.36 -10.76
CA ILE A 471 -40.87 -16.08 -10.76
C ILE A 471 -41.24 -15.34 -12.05
N ILE A 472 -42.12 -14.35 -11.91
CA ILE A 472 -42.66 -13.56 -13.01
C ILE A 472 -41.76 -12.34 -13.21
N GLY A 473 -41.14 -12.23 -14.38
CA GLY A 473 -40.38 -11.05 -14.79
C GLY A 473 -41.25 -10.04 -15.52
N ILE A 474 -41.18 -8.77 -15.11
CA ILE A 474 -41.97 -7.68 -15.71
C ILE A 474 -41.03 -6.58 -16.21
N ASP A 475 -41.00 -6.35 -17.52
CA ASP A 475 -40.25 -5.25 -18.14
C ASP A 475 -40.95 -4.77 -19.43
N ILE A 476 -40.77 -3.50 -19.76
CA ILE A 476 -41.29 -2.92 -21.00
C ILE A 476 -40.46 -3.30 -22.24
N ASN A 477 -39.23 -3.79 -22.02
CA ASN A 477 -38.36 -4.32 -23.07
C ASN A 477 -38.38 -5.85 -23.04
N LYS A 478 -38.92 -6.48 -24.10
CA LYS A 478 -39.00 -7.93 -24.22
C LYS A 478 -37.64 -8.61 -24.42
N ASP A 479 -36.64 -7.87 -24.92
CA ASP A 479 -35.30 -8.42 -25.18
C ASP A 479 -34.61 -8.88 -23.88
N LYS A 480 -35.08 -8.39 -22.72
CA LYS A 480 -34.58 -8.80 -21.40
C LYS A 480 -35.15 -10.13 -20.90
N PHE A 481 -36.16 -10.70 -21.54
CA PHE A 481 -36.82 -11.91 -21.05
C PHE A 481 -35.93 -13.14 -21.18
N GLU A 482 -35.18 -13.26 -22.28
CA GLU A 482 -34.28 -14.41 -22.47
C GLU A 482 -33.19 -14.46 -21.40
N ILE A 483 -32.52 -13.34 -21.12
CA ILE A 483 -31.52 -13.31 -20.05
C ILE A 483 -32.18 -13.55 -18.68
N ALA A 484 -33.34 -12.97 -18.39
CA ALA A 484 -34.05 -13.21 -17.14
C ALA A 484 -34.42 -14.68 -16.93
N LYS A 485 -34.73 -15.42 -18.00
CA LYS A 485 -34.95 -16.87 -17.97
C LYS A 485 -33.71 -17.63 -17.49
N GLU A 486 -32.52 -17.25 -17.98
CA GLU A 486 -31.26 -17.85 -17.55
C GLU A 486 -30.97 -17.62 -16.06
N PHE A 487 -31.43 -16.50 -15.52
CA PHE A 487 -31.32 -16.19 -14.08
C PHE A 487 -32.36 -16.92 -13.23
N GLY A 488 -33.50 -17.30 -13.80
CA GLY A 488 -34.51 -18.11 -13.10
C GLY A 488 -35.97 -17.71 -13.30
N ALA A 489 -36.27 -16.69 -14.10
CA ALA A 489 -37.66 -16.31 -14.36
C ALA A 489 -38.40 -17.44 -15.09
N THR A 490 -39.63 -17.72 -14.66
CA THR A 490 -40.50 -18.77 -15.20
C THR A 490 -41.55 -18.21 -16.16
N ASP A 491 -41.96 -16.97 -15.94
CA ASP A 491 -43.02 -16.28 -16.68
C ASP A 491 -42.58 -14.85 -16.98
N PHE A 492 -43.18 -14.24 -18.01
CA PHE A 492 -42.84 -12.89 -18.44
C PHE A 492 -44.10 -12.10 -18.79
N VAL A 493 -44.10 -10.82 -18.42
CA VAL A 493 -45.18 -9.89 -18.76
C VAL A 493 -44.58 -8.58 -19.24
N ASN A 494 -44.96 -8.15 -20.44
CA ASN A 494 -44.70 -6.78 -20.89
C ASN A 494 -45.96 -5.94 -20.65
N PRO A 495 -45.91 -4.90 -19.81
CA PRO A 495 -47.08 -4.05 -19.55
C PRO A 495 -47.70 -3.42 -20.81
N LYS A 496 -46.93 -3.25 -21.90
CA LYS A 496 -47.41 -2.70 -23.18
C LYS A 496 -48.31 -3.66 -23.96
N ASP A 497 -48.31 -4.96 -23.63
CA ASP A 497 -49.15 -5.96 -24.29
C ASP A 497 -50.57 -6.04 -23.69
N HIS A 498 -50.86 -5.22 -22.66
CA HIS A 498 -52.12 -5.27 -21.93
C HIS A 498 -52.77 -3.89 -21.86
N SER A 499 -54.10 -3.86 -21.98
CA SER A 499 -54.90 -2.65 -21.76
C SER A 499 -55.24 -2.41 -20.28
N LYS A 500 -55.23 -3.46 -19.46
CA LYS A 500 -55.45 -3.38 -18.01
C LYS A 500 -54.19 -2.90 -17.27
N PRO A 501 -54.32 -2.25 -16.11
CA PRO A 501 -53.19 -1.99 -15.22
C PRO A 501 -52.42 -3.27 -14.91
N ILE A 502 -51.09 -3.20 -14.87
CA ILE A 502 -50.21 -4.37 -14.74
C ILE A 502 -50.51 -5.18 -13.46
N GLN A 503 -50.91 -4.53 -12.37
CA GLN A 503 -51.28 -5.21 -11.14
C GLN A 503 -52.52 -6.09 -11.29
N GLU A 504 -53.50 -5.70 -12.12
CA GLU A 504 -54.70 -6.50 -12.38
C GLU A 504 -54.35 -7.72 -13.23
N VAL A 505 -53.49 -7.55 -14.23
CA VAL A 505 -52.97 -8.66 -15.06
C VAL A 505 -52.28 -9.71 -14.18
N LEU A 506 -51.43 -9.28 -13.25
CA LEU A 506 -50.73 -10.19 -12.35
C LEU A 506 -51.69 -10.88 -11.37
N VAL A 507 -52.66 -10.16 -10.81
CA VAL A 507 -53.68 -10.74 -9.93
C VAL A 507 -54.51 -11.80 -10.65
N GLU A 508 -54.93 -11.55 -11.89
CA GLU A 508 -55.64 -12.53 -12.72
C GLU A 508 -54.76 -13.74 -13.05
N MET A 509 -53.49 -13.50 -13.40
CA MET A 509 -52.54 -14.55 -13.77
C MET A 509 -52.14 -15.46 -12.59
N THR A 510 -52.38 -15.02 -11.35
CA THR A 510 -51.94 -15.71 -10.12
C THR A 510 -53.08 -16.02 -9.17
N ASP A 511 -54.33 -15.91 -9.63
CA ASP A 511 -55.55 -16.17 -8.85
C ASP A 511 -55.58 -15.44 -7.49
N GLY A 512 -55.26 -14.14 -7.49
CA GLY A 512 -55.37 -13.30 -6.30
C GLY A 512 -54.14 -12.44 -5.98
N GLY A 513 -53.01 -12.66 -6.67
CA GLY A 513 -51.78 -11.88 -6.54
C GLY A 513 -50.58 -12.72 -6.11
N VAL A 514 -49.39 -12.14 -6.18
CA VAL A 514 -48.13 -12.80 -5.82
C VAL A 514 -47.84 -12.77 -4.32
N ASP A 515 -47.09 -13.75 -3.80
CA ASP A 515 -46.63 -13.75 -2.40
C ASP A 515 -45.64 -12.60 -2.16
N TYR A 516 -44.73 -12.40 -3.12
CA TYR A 516 -43.70 -11.36 -3.03
C TYR A 516 -43.62 -10.57 -4.33
N SER A 517 -43.55 -9.25 -4.21
CA SER A 517 -43.21 -8.37 -5.34
C SER A 517 -41.94 -7.56 -5.03
N PHE A 518 -41.14 -7.29 -6.05
CA PHE A 518 -39.92 -6.50 -5.95
C PHE A 518 -39.91 -5.41 -7.01
N GLU A 519 -39.80 -4.15 -6.58
CA GLU A 519 -39.65 -3.02 -7.49
C GLU A 519 -38.17 -2.67 -7.64
N CYS A 520 -37.64 -2.77 -8.86
CA CYS A 520 -36.23 -2.63 -9.18
C CYS A 520 -35.96 -1.49 -10.18
N ILE A 521 -36.81 -0.45 -10.21
CA ILE A 521 -36.76 0.62 -11.23
C ILE A 521 -36.55 1.98 -10.59
N GLY A 522 -37.28 2.32 -9.52
CA GLY A 522 -37.30 3.64 -8.92
C GLY A 522 -38.48 4.50 -9.39
N ASN A 523 -39.56 3.87 -9.87
CA ASN A 523 -40.76 4.57 -10.33
C ASN A 523 -41.92 4.39 -9.34
N VAL A 524 -42.39 5.48 -8.73
CA VAL A 524 -43.42 5.44 -7.67
C VAL A 524 -44.75 4.84 -8.14
N GLN A 525 -45.11 4.95 -9.42
CA GLN A 525 -46.31 4.32 -9.96
C GLN A 525 -46.15 2.80 -10.06
N ILE A 526 -44.95 2.33 -10.40
CA ILE A 526 -44.64 0.90 -10.42
C ILE A 526 -44.48 0.36 -8.99
N MET A 527 -43.96 1.14 -8.04
CA MET A 527 -43.93 0.75 -6.63
C MET A 527 -45.34 0.50 -6.09
N ARG A 528 -46.30 1.37 -6.45
CA ARG A 528 -47.72 1.18 -6.14
C ARG A 528 -48.28 -0.09 -6.80
N ALA A 529 -48.03 -0.27 -8.10
CA ALA A 529 -48.51 -1.44 -8.83
C ALA A 529 -47.94 -2.75 -8.26
N ALA A 530 -46.67 -2.76 -7.85
CA ALA A 530 -46.04 -3.91 -7.21
C ALA A 530 -46.76 -4.31 -5.90
N LEU A 531 -47.08 -3.33 -5.05
CA LEU A 531 -47.89 -3.59 -3.85
C LEU A 531 -49.28 -4.11 -4.20
N GLU A 532 -49.98 -3.47 -5.13
CA GLU A 532 -51.35 -3.84 -5.50
C GLU A 532 -51.43 -5.20 -6.22
N ALA A 533 -50.33 -5.67 -6.82
CA ALA A 533 -50.20 -7.00 -7.43
C ALA A 533 -49.99 -8.13 -6.40
N CYS A 534 -49.68 -7.80 -5.14
CA CYS A 534 -49.47 -8.80 -4.09
C CYS A 534 -50.80 -9.45 -3.65
N HIS A 535 -50.72 -10.68 -3.13
CA HIS A 535 -51.87 -11.43 -2.66
C HIS A 535 -52.50 -10.80 -1.41
N LYS A 536 -53.84 -10.82 -1.34
CA LYS A 536 -54.59 -10.41 -0.15
C LYS A 536 -54.26 -11.35 1.02
N GLY A 537 -54.05 -10.82 2.23
CA GLY A 537 -53.84 -11.60 3.44
C GLY A 537 -52.37 -11.72 3.85
N TRP A 538 -51.45 -11.97 2.91
CA TRP A 538 -50.02 -12.21 3.24
C TRP A 538 -49.00 -11.58 2.30
N GLY A 539 -49.42 -11.02 1.16
CA GLY A 539 -48.49 -10.57 0.13
C GLY A 539 -47.56 -9.42 0.58
N THR A 540 -46.29 -9.48 0.21
CA THR A 540 -45.28 -8.49 0.62
C THR A 540 -44.60 -7.83 -0.58
N SER A 541 -44.58 -6.49 -0.60
CA SER A 541 -43.87 -5.70 -1.61
C SER A 541 -42.59 -5.10 -1.04
N VAL A 542 -41.48 -5.26 -1.77
CA VAL A 542 -40.16 -4.74 -1.42
C VAL A 542 -39.72 -3.72 -2.46
N ILE A 543 -39.58 -2.46 -2.02
CA ILE A 543 -39.00 -1.39 -2.82
C ILE A 543 -37.47 -1.51 -2.78
N ILE A 544 -36.85 -1.59 -3.96
CA ILE A 544 -35.39 -1.59 -4.14
C ILE A 544 -34.95 -0.38 -4.95
N GLY A 545 -35.70 -0.02 -5.99
CA GLY A 545 -35.45 1.17 -6.79
C GLY A 545 -35.50 2.45 -5.97
N VAL A 546 -34.62 3.39 -6.27
CA VAL A 546 -34.55 4.69 -5.59
C VAL A 546 -35.31 5.72 -6.42
N ALA A 547 -36.38 6.27 -5.84
CA ALA A 547 -37.19 7.30 -6.50
C ALA A 547 -36.50 8.67 -6.46
N GLY A 548 -36.86 9.54 -7.41
CA GLY A 548 -36.37 10.91 -7.46
C GLY A 548 -36.83 11.75 -6.25
N ALA A 549 -36.10 12.83 -5.96
CA ALA A 549 -36.41 13.73 -4.86
C ALA A 549 -37.86 14.23 -4.89
N GLY A 550 -38.51 14.22 -3.72
CA GLY A 550 -39.87 14.74 -3.54
C GLY A 550 -40.98 13.85 -4.12
N GLN A 551 -40.65 12.71 -4.73
CA GLN A 551 -41.65 11.75 -5.20
C GLN A 551 -42.22 10.96 -4.03
N GLU A 552 -43.54 10.75 -4.06
CA GLU A 552 -44.25 10.02 -3.01
C GLU A 552 -44.91 8.76 -3.57
N ILE A 553 -44.84 7.70 -2.77
CA ILE A 553 -45.61 6.48 -3.02
C ILE A 553 -47.01 6.63 -2.41
N SER A 554 -48.03 6.11 -3.10
CA SER A 554 -49.40 6.16 -2.63
C SER A 554 -50.13 4.85 -2.89
N THR A 555 -51.09 4.51 -2.03
CA THR A 555 -52.04 3.42 -2.24
C THR A 555 -53.28 3.64 -1.37
N ARG A 556 -54.34 2.85 -1.56
CA ARG A 556 -55.48 2.86 -0.64
C ARG A 556 -55.11 2.11 0.64
N PRO A 557 -55.35 2.66 1.85
CA PRO A 557 -55.03 1.97 3.12
C PRO A 557 -55.61 0.56 3.23
N PHE A 558 -56.75 0.32 2.57
CA PHE A 558 -57.39 -1.00 2.51
C PHE A 558 -56.47 -2.09 1.95
N GLN A 559 -55.52 -1.75 1.06
CA GLN A 559 -54.52 -2.70 0.56
C GLN A 559 -53.68 -3.29 1.69
N LEU A 560 -53.29 -2.46 2.68
CA LEU A 560 -52.51 -2.88 3.85
C LEU A 560 -53.40 -3.52 4.93
N VAL A 561 -54.58 -2.93 5.20
CA VAL A 561 -55.55 -3.47 6.18
C VAL A 561 -55.94 -4.90 5.84
N THR A 562 -56.03 -5.24 4.55
CA THR A 562 -56.34 -6.60 4.08
C THR A 562 -55.14 -7.53 4.02
N GLY A 563 -54.03 -7.21 4.70
CA GLY A 563 -52.93 -8.14 4.97
C GLY A 563 -51.69 -8.00 4.10
N ARG A 564 -51.64 -7.02 3.18
CA ARG A 564 -50.39 -6.75 2.45
C ARG A 564 -49.39 -6.00 3.32
N THR A 565 -48.10 -6.23 3.05
CA THR A 565 -47.00 -5.55 3.72
C THR A 565 -46.15 -4.78 2.71
N TRP A 566 -45.80 -3.53 3.04
CA TRP A 566 -44.88 -2.72 2.22
C TRP A 566 -43.59 -2.46 2.97
N LYS A 567 -42.45 -2.80 2.36
CA LYS A 567 -41.11 -2.65 2.93
C LYS A 567 -40.14 -2.11 1.88
N GLY A 568 -38.95 -1.72 2.32
CA GLY A 568 -37.83 -1.38 1.45
C GLY A 568 -36.55 -2.10 1.87
N THR A 569 -35.56 -2.09 1.00
CA THR A 569 -34.23 -2.67 1.27
C THR A 569 -33.12 -1.68 0.96
N ALA A 570 -32.02 -1.75 1.73
CA ALA A 570 -30.79 -1.03 1.44
C ALA A 570 -29.64 -2.04 1.42
N PHE A 571 -28.92 -2.10 0.30
CA PHE A 571 -27.84 -3.08 0.08
C PHE A 571 -28.27 -4.53 0.41
N GLY A 572 -29.51 -4.88 0.09
CA GLY A 572 -30.05 -6.23 0.33
C GLY A 572 -30.13 -6.64 1.81
N GLY A 573 -30.05 -5.70 2.75
CA GLY A 573 -30.04 -5.99 4.19
C GLY A 573 -28.72 -6.60 4.70
N TRP A 574 -27.67 -6.65 3.89
CA TRP A 574 -26.39 -7.23 4.28
C TRP A 574 -25.63 -6.34 5.25
N LYS A 575 -25.13 -6.92 6.35
CA LYS A 575 -24.06 -6.34 7.17
C LYS A 575 -22.78 -6.40 6.33
N SER A 576 -22.43 -5.28 5.71
CA SER A 576 -21.54 -5.23 4.54
C SER A 576 -20.17 -5.88 4.77
N VAL A 577 -19.42 -5.44 5.78
CA VAL A 577 -18.06 -5.94 6.10
C VAL A 577 -18.07 -7.45 6.39
N ASP A 578 -19.11 -7.96 7.05
CA ASP A 578 -19.20 -9.39 7.39
C ASP A 578 -19.76 -10.26 6.25
N SER A 579 -20.60 -9.69 5.38
CA SER A 579 -21.40 -10.46 4.41
C SER A 579 -20.78 -10.46 3.02
N VAL A 580 -20.18 -9.35 2.56
CA VAL A 580 -19.57 -9.27 1.23
C VAL A 580 -18.45 -10.30 1.03
N PRO A 581 -17.57 -10.57 2.01
CA PRO A 581 -16.61 -11.66 1.88
C PRO A 581 -17.28 -13.03 1.67
N LYS A 582 -18.42 -13.29 2.34
CA LYS A 582 -19.18 -14.54 2.17
C LYS A 582 -19.84 -14.63 0.79
N LEU A 583 -20.35 -13.52 0.27
CA LEU A 583 -20.87 -13.45 -1.11
C LEU A 583 -19.77 -13.73 -2.13
N VAL A 584 -18.55 -13.24 -1.90
CA VAL A 584 -17.38 -13.59 -2.72
C VAL A 584 -17.11 -15.10 -2.64
N GLU A 585 -17.13 -15.69 -1.45
CA GLU A 585 -16.94 -17.14 -1.31
C GLU A 585 -18.04 -17.95 -2.00
N ASP A 586 -19.31 -17.52 -1.91
CA ASP A 586 -20.42 -18.18 -2.60
C ASP A 586 -20.29 -18.07 -4.13
N TYR A 587 -19.80 -16.94 -4.64
CA TYR A 587 -19.46 -16.78 -6.05
C TYR A 587 -18.31 -17.71 -6.46
N MET A 588 -17.21 -17.73 -5.69
CA MET A 588 -16.06 -18.61 -5.95
C MET A 588 -16.45 -20.09 -5.91
N ALA A 589 -17.44 -20.45 -5.08
CA ALA A 589 -18.05 -21.77 -4.99
C ALA A 589 -19.14 -22.04 -6.04
N LYS A 590 -19.36 -21.11 -6.99
CA LYS A 590 -20.37 -21.19 -8.07
C LYS A 590 -21.82 -21.34 -7.56
N LYS A 591 -22.11 -20.88 -6.34
CA LYS A 591 -23.49 -20.87 -5.79
C LYS A 591 -24.30 -19.66 -6.27
N MET A 592 -23.62 -18.61 -6.71
CA MET A 592 -24.27 -17.44 -7.31
C MET A 592 -23.55 -17.00 -8.57
N LYS A 593 -24.31 -16.39 -9.47
CA LYS A 593 -23.83 -15.79 -10.72
C LYS A 593 -23.27 -14.38 -10.45
N VAL A 594 -22.19 -14.03 -11.13
CA VAL A 594 -21.61 -12.67 -11.14
C VAL A 594 -21.16 -12.32 -12.55
N ASP A 595 -20.47 -13.25 -13.21
CA ASP A 595 -19.95 -13.10 -14.58
C ASP A 595 -21.05 -12.75 -15.58
N GLU A 596 -22.21 -13.39 -15.48
CA GLU A 596 -23.36 -13.20 -16.36
C GLU A 596 -24.00 -11.80 -16.24
N PHE A 597 -23.64 -11.02 -15.22
CA PHE A 597 -24.05 -9.62 -15.13
C PHE A 597 -23.15 -8.68 -15.94
N VAL A 598 -21.98 -9.14 -16.40
CA VAL A 598 -21.02 -8.35 -17.19
C VAL A 598 -21.34 -8.54 -18.66
N THR A 599 -21.98 -7.55 -19.31
CA THR A 599 -22.23 -7.62 -20.76
C THR A 599 -21.17 -6.88 -21.59
N HIS A 600 -20.43 -5.94 -20.99
CA HIS A 600 -19.32 -5.23 -21.63
C HIS A 600 -18.13 -5.03 -20.71
N THR A 601 -16.95 -4.97 -21.31
CA THR A 601 -15.70 -4.58 -20.68
C THR A 601 -15.07 -3.41 -21.44
N LEU A 602 -14.82 -2.29 -20.74
CA LEU A 602 -14.25 -1.07 -21.34
C LEU A 602 -12.97 -0.63 -20.62
N ALA A 603 -12.08 0.06 -21.34
CA ALA A 603 -10.95 0.74 -20.72
C ALA A 603 -11.44 1.94 -19.89
N PHE A 604 -10.66 2.35 -18.88
CA PHE A 604 -11.07 3.45 -18.00
C PHE A 604 -11.25 4.79 -18.73
N ASP A 605 -10.42 5.07 -19.74
CA ASP A 605 -10.52 6.30 -20.55
C ASP A 605 -11.86 6.36 -21.35
N GLN A 606 -12.58 5.23 -21.49
CA GLN A 606 -13.89 5.13 -22.15
C GLN A 606 -15.07 5.18 -21.17
N ILE A 607 -14.88 5.70 -19.95
CA ILE A 607 -15.94 5.70 -18.93
C ILE A 607 -17.21 6.45 -19.37
N ASN A 608 -17.14 7.49 -20.21
CA ASN A 608 -18.37 8.15 -20.69
C ASN A 608 -19.19 7.24 -21.61
N GLU A 609 -18.53 6.47 -22.48
CA GLU A 609 -19.19 5.43 -23.27
C GLU A 609 -19.94 4.50 -22.32
N SER A 610 -19.35 4.17 -21.15
CA SER A 610 -19.93 3.38 -20.06
C SER A 610 -21.19 3.97 -19.37
N PHE A 611 -21.57 5.21 -19.66
CA PHE A 611 -22.90 5.77 -19.35
C PHE A 611 -23.88 5.63 -20.53
N ASP A 612 -23.41 5.72 -21.78
CA ASP A 612 -24.26 5.68 -22.99
C ASP A 612 -24.98 4.34 -23.21
N LEU A 613 -24.28 3.20 -23.37
CA LEU A 613 -24.94 1.87 -23.38
C LEU A 613 -25.86 1.56 -22.15
N MET A 614 -25.70 2.21 -20.98
CA MET A 614 -26.55 1.99 -19.79
C MET A 614 -27.90 2.65 -20.05
N HIS A 615 -27.91 3.84 -20.63
CA HIS A 615 -29.11 4.46 -21.16
C HIS A 615 -29.71 3.66 -22.33
N ALA A 616 -28.89 2.98 -23.13
CA ALA A 616 -29.36 2.04 -24.16
C ALA A 616 -29.92 0.72 -23.61
N GLY A 617 -29.70 0.41 -22.32
CA GLY A 617 -30.21 -0.79 -21.64
C GLY A 617 -29.21 -1.95 -21.47
N GLU A 618 -27.91 -1.71 -21.63
CA GLU A 618 -26.83 -2.70 -21.59
C GLU A 618 -25.83 -2.43 -20.42
N ARG A 619 -25.34 -3.48 -19.70
CA ARG A 619 -24.59 -3.35 -18.41
C ARG A 619 -23.09 -3.70 -18.52
N ARG A 620 -22.23 -3.20 -17.60
CA ARG A 620 -20.78 -3.10 -17.87
C ARG A 620 -19.87 -3.13 -16.65
N VAL A 621 -18.63 -3.54 -16.90
CA VAL A 621 -17.48 -3.35 -16.02
C VAL A 621 -16.42 -2.57 -16.79
N CYS A 622 -15.87 -1.49 -16.23
CA CYS A 622 -14.64 -0.91 -16.75
C CYS A 622 -13.47 -1.68 -16.10
N SER A 623 -12.72 -2.41 -16.92
CA SER A 623 -11.48 -3.08 -16.49
C SER A 623 -10.40 -2.89 -17.54
N ASN A 624 -9.37 -2.11 -17.20
CA ASN A 624 -8.02 -2.24 -17.72
C ASN A 624 -7.10 -1.19 -17.06
N TRP A 625 -6.21 -1.66 -16.19
CA TRP A 625 -4.98 -0.98 -15.76
C TRP A 625 -3.77 -1.92 -15.91
N ALA A 626 -3.85 -2.88 -16.83
CA ALA A 626 -2.87 -3.95 -16.99
C ALA A 626 -2.08 -3.86 -18.31
N ASP A 627 -1.58 -2.66 -18.63
CA ASP A 627 -0.40 -2.50 -19.47
C ASP A 627 0.66 -1.75 -18.64
N ARG A 628 1.40 -2.50 -17.80
CA ARG A 628 2.74 -2.20 -17.22
C ARG A 628 3.03 -3.01 -15.95
N LEU A 629 2.89 -4.34 -16.00
CA LEU A 629 3.68 -5.23 -15.16
C LEU A 629 4.58 -6.05 -16.09
N PRO A 630 5.90 -5.82 -16.13
CA PRO A 630 6.78 -6.64 -16.94
C PRO A 630 6.96 -8.01 -16.28
N SER A 631 6.26 -9.02 -16.79
CA SER A 631 6.65 -10.42 -16.60
C SER A 631 7.97 -10.66 -17.35
N ARG A 632 8.98 -11.15 -16.62
CA ARG A 632 10.33 -11.45 -17.11
C ARG A 632 10.32 -12.57 -18.17
N VAL A 633 10.97 -12.34 -19.31
CA VAL A 633 11.74 -13.36 -20.06
C VAL A 633 13.00 -12.71 -20.64
N THR A 634 14.12 -13.40 -20.45
CA THR A 634 15.52 -13.05 -20.74
C THR A 634 15.85 -13.11 -22.24
N ALA A 635 16.63 -12.16 -22.76
CA ALA A 635 17.60 -12.39 -23.85
C ALA A 635 18.72 -11.33 -23.81
N VAL A 636 19.95 -11.83 -23.82
CA VAL A 636 21.23 -11.09 -23.84
C VAL A 636 21.52 -10.63 -25.27
N GLN A 637 21.98 -9.39 -25.46
CA GLN A 637 22.98 -9.09 -26.50
C GLN A 637 23.82 -7.84 -26.18
N LEU A 638 25.13 -8.06 -26.11
CA LEU A 638 26.20 -7.07 -25.96
C LEU A 638 26.59 -6.50 -27.33
N SER A 639 26.68 -5.17 -27.42
CA SER A 639 27.57 -4.39 -28.29
C SER A 639 27.33 -2.92 -27.93
N GLY A 640 28.21 -2.16 -27.28
CA GLY A 640 29.62 -1.96 -27.56
C GLY A 640 29.74 -0.86 -28.62
N HIS A 641 29.94 0.41 -28.21
CA HIS A 641 30.81 1.38 -28.88
C HIS A 641 31.04 2.63 -28.01
N VAL A 642 32.32 3.00 -27.94
CA VAL A 642 32.91 4.12 -27.22
C VAL A 642 33.07 5.28 -28.21
N SER A 643 32.75 6.50 -27.81
CA SER A 643 33.40 7.68 -28.40
C SER A 643 33.44 8.86 -27.43
N SER A 644 34.66 9.35 -27.25
CA SER A 644 35.16 10.52 -26.53
C SER A 644 34.52 11.86 -26.92
N CYS A 645 34.46 12.81 -25.97
CA CYS A 645 35.15 14.12 -26.07
C CYS A 645 34.97 14.99 -24.81
N GLN A 646 36.01 15.78 -24.51
CA GLN A 646 36.26 16.58 -23.31
C GLN A 646 35.62 18.01 -23.33
N PRO A 647 35.67 18.79 -22.21
CA PRO A 647 34.84 19.97 -21.91
C PRO A 647 35.55 21.34 -22.08
N PRO A 648 34.84 22.47 -21.89
CA PRO A 648 35.17 23.42 -20.78
C PRO A 648 33.90 24.11 -20.19
N GLY A 649 33.83 24.76 -19.02
CA GLY A 649 34.77 25.15 -17.98
C GLY A 649 34.07 26.11 -16.97
N ARG A 650 34.70 26.29 -15.79
CA ARG A 650 34.45 27.26 -14.68
C ARG A 650 33.22 27.02 -13.78
N SER A 651 33.26 27.16 -12.45
CA SER A 651 34.34 27.26 -11.45
C SER A 651 33.65 27.29 -10.07
N TYR A 652 33.96 26.34 -9.19
CA TYR A 652 33.80 26.52 -7.74
C TYR A 652 34.93 25.79 -7.00
N TYR A 653 35.43 26.46 -5.96
CA TYR A 653 36.60 26.24 -5.10
C TYR A 653 37.11 24.79 -4.94
N ARG A 654 38.39 24.59 -5.28
CA ARG A 654 39.17 23.36 -5.07
C ARG A 654 39.67 23.25 -3.64
N PHE A 655 39.31 22.17 -2.95
CA PHE A 655 40.15 21.54 -1.94
C PHE A 655 41.29 20.80 -2.66
N GLU A 656 42.43 21.47 -2.83
CA GLU A 656 43.67 20.82 -3.27
C GLU A 656 44.66 20.77 -2.11
N LYS A 657 44.76 19.60 -1.47
CA LYS A 657 46.02 18.98 -1.00
C LYS A 657 45.76 17.69 -0.21
N ILE A 658 45.18 16.66 -0.84
CA ILE A 658 45.45 15.25 -0.50
C ILE A 658 45.34 14.41 -1.77
N HIS A 659 46.29 14.57 -2.70
CA HIS A 659 46.51 13.59 -3.77
C HIS A 659 48.00 13.43 -4.03
N LYS A 660 48.64 12.74 -3.09
CA LYS A 660 49.72 11.78 -3.25
C LYS A 660 49.96 11.17 -1.87
N LEU A 661 49.26 10.09 -1.59
CA LEU A 661 49.65 9.07 -0.61
C LEU A 661 49.07 7.73 -1.05
#